data_AF-A0A3E2GT95-F1
#
_entry.id   AF-A0A3E2GT95-F1
#
_cell.length_a   1.000
_cell.length_b   1.000
_cell.length_c   1.000
_cell.angle_alpha   90.00
_cell.angle_beta   90.00
_cell.angle_gamma   90.00
#
_symmetry.space_group_name_H-M   'P 1'
#
loop_
_entity.id
_entity.type
_entity.pdbx_description
1 polymer ?
#
loop_
_entity_poly.entity_id
_entity_poly.type
_entity_poly.pdbx_seq_one_letter_code
_entity_poly.pdbx_strand_id
1 'polypeptide(L)'
;MTAPSRGSRAAASMLRSTRHQRVCSECVKTISRSTPIPQRTYATAATTKSSSSTTAAGPPPPSSSLNIPITPCPSNTPEYAVKASVVLSRPPLITAPQSSFDSAFFFYQKRLNERLAMPFTRYFYFKKDTPADHDWKIKAADRNGAAARELGGYQAYGKMGWNDEILVGDERSKPGYVVQKLLEEAKVRAVEGKDGAVSIVGADAVAADEESGLDRVESRWTEADRTRDVRRLDRKLAETLYLVVQREKGGWGFPTGDLIGRENLHQAAERILVQSAGVNMNTWIVGHAPIGHHFIKPYVNPDTKAIERVGDKIFFMKGRIMAGQADLKGNLFGLADFKWLTKRELENAQLSAMPQIVILGAGVTGLQTALTLLHTPSISSKYSITVLAAHLPGDNSSADYTSPAAGGHWRPHSSSSPSDAEQREWDARTYNVWRELLASKEKEGLSKEEIEKKVGLGIRESRNYWGMESSETEGGDGRGLWWRETVEGLEVLRGKNQSGEVVNYGDDGVIRTTVDMSTGLSGVVDDVKKKISEFKKGEEIVALVNATGLVARHFVEKDEAAKLYPVRGQTVVVRGEAKMGRTFSAYDGPDSIAYVLPRVGSGTTVLGGSKQVGNWDVNEDKELTVKILEVIKREGLAEELRTDTKNGEKGFEIIKVGAGLRPARKGGPRVEVERNKSGKGGKKINDVWVVHAYGHAGGGYQNSIGSAEKVTRLIGELLGSKARFRSMI
;
A
#
# COMPACT_ATOMS: atom_id res chain seq x y z
N MET A 1 -34.01 39.53 -28.72
CA MET A 1 -34.77 40.38 -27.77
C MET A 1 -34.79 39.68 -26.42
N THR A 2 -34.04 40.20 -25.46
CA THR A 2 -33.86 39.64 -24.11
C THR A 2 -34.57 40.55 -23.10
N ALA A 3 -35.58 40.02 -22.41
CA ALA A 3 -36.24 40.72 -21.30
C ALA A 3 -35.59 40.29 -19.97
N PRO A 4 -35.32 41.23 -19.03
CA PRO A 4 -34.57 40.96 -17.81
C PRO A 4 -35.45 40.51 -16.63
N SER A 5 -34.91 39.61 -15.81
CA SER A 5 -35.53 39.06 -14.60
C SER A 5 -35.47 40.06 -13.42
N ARG A 6 -36.55 40.82 -13.22
CA ARG A 6 -36.83 41.55 -11.96
C ARG A 6 -38.10 41.06 -11.27
N GLY A 7 -38.22 39.74 -11.08
CA GLY A 7 -39.42 39.10 -10.53
C GLY A 7 -39.28 38.42 -9.15
N SER A 8 -38.10 38.33 -8.56
CA SER A 8 -37.88 37.48 -7.36
C SER A 8 -37.62 38.22 -6.05
N ARG A 9 -37.67 39.57 -6.02
CA ARG A 9 -37.50 40.36 -4.78
C ARG A 9 -38.78 40.96 -4.20
N ALA A 10 -39.94 40.68 -4.79
CA ALA A 10 -41.22 41.21 -4.30
C ALA A 10 -41.92 40.30 -3.25
N ALA A 11 -41.50 39.05 -3.06
CA ALA A 11 -42.20 38.09 -2.18
C ALA A 11 -41.64 37.99 -0.75
N ALA A 12 -40.49 38.59 -0.44
CA ALA A 12 -39.86 38.48 0.88
C ALA A 12 -40.25 39.60 1.88
N SER A 13 -41.12 40.53 1.46
CA SER A 13 -41.50 41.72 2.23
C SER A 13 -42.80 41.55 3.05
N MET A 14 -43.49 40.41 2.98
CA MET A 14 -44.79 40.23 3.64
C MET A 14 -44.80 39.34 4.89
N LEU A 15 -43.63 38.91 5.41
CA LEU A 15 -43.56 37.98 6.56
C LEU A 15 -42.72 38.44 7.75
N ARG A 16 -42.53 39.74 7.97
CA ARG A 16 -41.93 40.24 9.23
C ARG A 16 -42.68 41.42 9.82
N SER A 17 -43.93 41.18 10.17
CA SER A 17 -44.61 41.92 11.22
C SER A 17 -44.67 41.01 12.45
N THR A 18 -43.90 41.34 13.49
CA THR A 18 -44.25 41.29 14.93
C THR A 18 -43.01 41.12 15.82
N ARG A 19 -42.88 42.07 16.77
CA ARG A 19 -42.26 42.02 18.10
C ARG A 19 -40.88 41.36 18.26
N HIS A 20 -39.83 42.19 18.37
CA HIS A 20 -39.08 42.42 19.62
C HIS A 20 -38.03 43.52 19.41
N GLN A 21 -38.23 44.67 20.05
CA GLN A 21 -37.24 45.74 20.14
C GLN A 21 -36.25 45.40 21.27
N ARG A 22 -34.95 45.70 21.03
CA ARG A 22 -33.79 45.62 21.94
C ARG A 22 -32.93 44.34 21.89
N VAL A 23 -32.39 44.01 20.71
CA VAL A 23 -31.17 43.18 20.59
C VAL A 23 -30.28 43.77 19.50
N CYS A 24 -29.00 43.99 19.76
CA CYS A 24 -28.07 44.55 18.77
C CYS A 24 -27.77 43.55 17.64
N SER A 25 -27.43 44.05 16.46
CA SER A 25 -27.26 43.26 15.24
C SER A 25 -26.11 42.24 15.31
N GLU A 26 -25.10 42.46 16.16
CA GLU A 26 -24.02 41.50 16.44
C GLU A 26 -24.51 40.27 17.24
N CYS A 27 -25.41 40.46 18.22
CA CYS A 27 -25.89 39.37 19.07
C CYS A 27 -26.78 38.38 18.29
N VAL A 28 -27.57 38.87 17.32
CA VAL A 28 -28.39 38.01 16.44
C VAL A 28 -27.52 37.13 15.53
N LYS A 29 -26.36 37.63 15.09
CA LYS A 29 -25.41 36.85 14.26
C LYS A 29 -24.71 35.73 15.02
N THR A 30 -24.63 35.83 16.35
CA THR A 30 -23.92 34.86 17.19
C THR A 30 -24.81 33.68 17.58
N ILE A 31 -26.14 33.90 17.69
CA ILE A 31 -27.12 32.86 18.06
C ILE A 31 -27.45 31.93 16.88
N SER A 32 -27.28 32.35 15.63
CA SER A 32 -27.56 31.52 14.45
C SER A 32 -26.46 30.50 14.08
N ARG A 33 -25.44 30.31 14.93
CA ARG A 33 -24.26 29.49 14.62
C ARG A 33 -24.11 28.19 15.42
N SER A 34 -25.15 27.73 16.10
CA SER A 34 -25.12 26.44 16.81
C SER A 34 -25.93 25.36 16.09
N THR A 35 -25.41 24.83 14.97
CA THR A 35 -25.54 23.42 14.53
C THR A 35 -24.53 23.15 13.38
N PRO A 36 -23.86 21.99 13.31
CA PRO A 36 -22.72 21.79 12.42
C PRO A 36 -23.07 20.97 11.18
N ILE A 37 -23.00 21.57 9.97
CA ILE A 37 -22.84 20.85 8.69
C ILE A 37 -21.84 21.64 7.81
N PRO A 38 -20.83 20.99 7.20
CA PRO A 38 -19.70 21.70 6.60
C PRO A 38 -20.00 22.10 5.15
N GLN A 39 -20.02 23.41 4.86
CA GLN A 39 -19.93 23.91 3.49
C GLN A 39 -18.66 24.75 3.31
N ARG A 40 -17.79 24.27 2.41
CA ARG A 40 -16.66 25.00 1.85
C ARG A 40 -17.15 26.27 1.17
N THR A 41 -16.69 27.42 1.63
CA THR A 41 -16.91 28.72 0.98
C THR A 41 -15.80 28.99 -0.01
N TYR A 42 -16.15 29.02 -1.30
CA TYR A 42 -15.38 29.74 -2.32
C TYR A 42 -15.55 31.24 -2.07
N ALA A 43 -14.44 31.98 -2.00
CA ALA A 43 -14.46 33.43 -1.82
C ALA A 43 -14.88 34.12 -3.11
N THR A 44 -15.93 34.92 -3.02
CA THR A 44 -16.46 35.82 -4.04
C THR A 44 -15.58 37.06 -4.19
N ALA A 45 -15.49 37.55 -5.42
CA ALA A 45 -14.81 38.78 -5.81
C ALA A 45 -15.33 40.00 -5.04
N ALA A 46 -14.41 40.81 -4.53
CA ALA A 46 -14.71 42.12 -3.98
C ALA A 46 -14.42 43.22 -5.01
N THR A 47 -15.39 44.11 -5.08
CA THR A 47 -15.60 45.24 -5.97
C THR A 47 -14.53 46.32 -5.93
N THR A 48 -14.32 46.93 -7.09
CA THR A 48 -13.53 48.13 -7.40
C THR A 48 -13.97 49.34 -6.57
N LYS A 49 -13.00 50.07 -5.99
CA LYS A 49 -13.20 51.39 -5.40
C LYS A 49 -12.56 52.44 -6.31
N SER A 50 -13.34 53.44 -6.70
CA SER A 50 -12.96 54.48 -7.66
C SER A 50 -11.90 55.43 -7.09
N SER A 51 -11.00 55.84 -7.97
CA SER A 51 -10.11 56.99 -7.81
C SER A 51 -10.90 58.28 -7.65
N SER A 52 -10.49 59.12 -6.70
CA SER A 52 -10.77 60.56 -6.74
C SER A 52 -9.45 61.31 -6.57
N SER A 53 -9.29 62.30 -7.44
CA SER A 53 -8.11 63.13 -7.66
C SER A 53 -7.94 64.20 -6.59
N THR A 54 -6.72 64.42 -6.13
CA THR A 54 -6.31 65.75 -5.65
C THR A 54 -4.85 66.03 -6.03
N THR A 55 -4.67 67.28 -6.42
CA THR A 55 -3.58 68.02 -7.05
C THR A 55 -2.16 67.89 -6.50
N ALA A 56 -1.22 68.21 -7.39
CA ALA A 56 0.24 68.23 -7.26
C ALA A 56 0.81 69.13 -6.13
N ALA A 57 1.94 68.69 -5.59
CA ALA A 57 2.99 69.53 -5.00
C ALA A 57 4.36 68.87 -5.25
N GLY A 58 5.35 69.66 -5.71
CA GLY A 58 6.65 69.20 -6.22
C GLY A 58 7.64 68.67 -5.17
N PRO A 59 8.83 68.22 -5.59
CA PRO A 59 9.80 67.56 -4.70
C PRO A 59 10.63 68.59 -3.91
N PRO A 60 10.89 68.39 -2.61
CA PRO A 60 11.88 69.21 -1.91
C PRO A 60 13.31 68.65 -2.10
N PRO A 61 14.35 69.51 -1.97
CA PRO A 61 15.76 69.19 -2.27
C PRO A 61 16.43 68.42 -1.11
N PRO A 62 17.66 67.87 -1.32
CA PRO A 62 18.31 67.02 -0.34
C PRO A 62 19.06 67.86 0.68
N SER A 63 18.81 67.63 1.97
CA SER A 63 19.67 68.18 3.03
C SER A 63 19.71 67.29 4.26
N SER A 64 20.91 66.72 4.45
CA SER A 64 21.70 66.64 5.70
C SER A 64 21.09 66.00 6.96
N SER A 65 21.70 64.86 7.31
CA SER A 65 22.13 64.43 8.65
C SER A 65 21.09 64.41 9.77
N LEU A 66 20.37 63.30 9.87
CA LEU A 66 20.01 62.73 11.17
C LEU A 66 20.99 61.58 11.46
N ASN A 67 21.98 61.86 12.30
CA ASN A 67 22.78 60.84 12.98
C ASN A 67 21.86 60.01 13.87
N ILE A 68 21.32 58.93 13.31
CA ILE A 68 20.80 57.81 14.11
C ILE A 68 22.03 57.04 14.60
N PRO A 69 22.18 56.75 15.89
CA PRO A 69 23.30 55.96 16.38
C PRO A 69 23.27 54.61 15.65
N ILE A 70 24.31 54.34 14.85
CA ILE A 70 24.58 52.98 14.40
C ILE A 70 25.08 52.25 15.64
N THR A 71 24.16 51.63 16.37
CA THR A 71 24.54 50.54 17.26
C THR A 71 25.16 49.48 16.36
N PRO A 72 26.44 49.10 16.53
CA PRO A 72 27.00 47.99 15.79
C PRO A 72 26.20 46.76 16.19
N CYS A 73 25.39 46.21 15.27
CA CYS A 73 24.85 44.87 15.44
C CYS A 73 26.04 43.94 15.66
N PRO A 74 26.03 43.12 16.73
CA PRO A 74 27.10 42.16 16.92
C PRO A 74 27.13 41.24 15.70
N SER A 75 28.34 40.98 15.20
CA SER A 75 28.66 40.07 14.11
C SER A 75 28.34 38.62 14.50
N ASN A 76 27.08 38.33 14.81
CA ASN A 76 26.60 36.98 15.01
C ASN A 76 26.24 36.44 13.63
N THR A 77 27.07 35.53 13.11
CA THR A 77 26.71 34.67 11.99
C THR A 77 25.32 34.08 12.28
N PRO A 78 24.32 34.26 11.41
CA PRO A 78 22.97 33.80 11.69
C PRO A 78 22.97 32.28 11.86
N GLU A 79 22.32 31.81 12.92
CA GLU A 79 22.23 30.37 13.23
C GLU A 79 21.49 29.59 12.12
N TYR A 80 20.58 30.26 11.42
CA TYR A 80 19.83 29.72 10.29
C TYR A 80 19.86 30.63 9.07
N ALA A 81 20.10 30.05 7.90
CA ALA A 81 19.83 30.65 6.61
C ALA A 81 18.34 30.49 6.26
N VAL A 82 17.65 31.59 5.98
CA VAL A 82 16.25 31.56 5.55
C VAL A 82 16.21 31.39 4.03
N LYS A 83 15.46 30.39 3.57
CA LYS A 83 15.34 30.02 2.16
C LYS A 83 13.88 29.99 1.73
N ALA A 84 13.62 30.40 0.49
CA ALA A 84 12.35 30.20 -0.17
C ALA A 84 12.44 29.04 -1.15
N SER A 85 11.43 28.19 -1.19
CA SER A 85 11.31 27.09 -2.13
C SER A 85 9.96 27.13 -2.84
N VAL A 86 9.91 26.74 -4.11
CA VAL A 86 8.69 26.84 -4.92
C VAL A 86 8.15 25.46 -5.23
N VAL A 87 6.97 25.15 -4.69
CA VAL A 87 6.20 23.97 -5.06
C VAL A 87 5.32 24.34 -6.26
N LEU A 88 5.92 24.30 -7.45
CA LEU A 88 5.20 24.56 -8.70
C LEU A 88 4.41 23.33 -9.11
N SER A 89 3.11 23.51 -9.37
CA SER A 89 2.21 22.41 -9.68
C SER A 89 1.29 22.66 -10.87
N ARG A 90 1.11 21.65 -11.72
CA ARG A 90 0.11 21.61 -12.79
C ARG A 90 -1.16 20.92 -12.26
N PRO A 91 -2.32 21.61 -12.17
CA PRO A 91 -3.58 21.00 -11.71
C PRO A 91 -4.07 19.85 -12.61
N PRO A 92 -4.95 18.95 -12.13
CA PRO A 92 -5.65 18.02 -13.00
C PRO A 92 -6.41 18.79 -14.10
N LEU A 93 -6.20 18.41 -15.35
CA LEU A 93 -6.84 19.00 -16.53
C LEU A 93 -8.13 18.27 -16.92
N ILE A 94 -8.27 17.01 -16.50
CA ILE A 94 -9.47 16.20 -16.72
C ILE A 94 -10.02 15.67 -15.39
N THR A 95 -11.31 15.35 -15.38
CA THR A 95 -11.98 14.73 -14.23
C THR A 95 -11.35 13.38 -13.88
N ALA A 96 -11.43 12.96 -12.61
CA ALA A 96 -10.97 11.63 -12.19
C ALA A 96 -11.77 10.50 -12.89
N PRO A 97 -11.16 9.34 -13.14
CA PRO A 97 -11.90 8.18 -13.65
C PRO A 97 -12.98 7.76 -12.64
N GLN A 98 -14.16 7.40 -13.12
CA GLN A 98 -15.24 6.86 -12.28
C GLN A 98 -14.85 5.47 -11.77
N SER A 99 -15.19 5.18 -10.51
CA SER A 99 -15.08 3.80 -10.00
C SER A 99 -16.17 2.91 -10.62
N SER A 100 -15.99 1.59 -10.55
CA SER A 100 -16.99 0.63 -11.02
C SER A 100 -18.33 0.78 -10.28
N PHE A 101 -18.28 1.14 -8.99
CA PHE A 101 -19.46 1.40 -8.20
C PHE A 101 -20.15 2.71 -8.62
N ASP A 102 -19.40 3.81 -8.80
CA ASP A 102 -19.98 5.09 -9.24
C ASP A 102 -20.71 4.95 -10.56
N SER A 103 -20.09 4.27 -11.54
CA SER A 103 -20.69 4.06 -12.85
C SER A 103 -21.98 3.23 -12.77
N ALA A 104 -21.99 2.18 -11.95
CA ALA A 104 -23.18 1.34 -11.73
C ALA A 104 -24.28 2.13 -11.00
N PHE A 105 -23.91 2.88 -9.97
CA PHE A 105 -24.83 3.70 -9.19
C PHE A 105 -25.49 4.79 -10.05
N PHE A 106 -24.72 5.53 -10.85
CA PHE A 106 -25.29 6.54 -11.74
C PHE A 106 -26.21 5.93 -12.80
N PHE A 107 -25.85 4.77 -13.35
CA PHE A 107 -26.71 4.06 -14.29
C PHE A 107 -28.03 3.63 -13.65
N TYR A 108 -27.97 3.05 -12.46
CA TYR A 108 -29.14 2.68 -11.65
C TYR A 108 -30.05 3.88 -11.39
N GLN A 109 -29.48 4.98 -10.89
CA GLN A 109 -30.23 6.21 -10.60
C GLN A 109 -30.88 6.79 -11.85
N LYS A 110 -30.25 6.70 -13.03
CA LYS A 110 -30.86 7.16 -14.29
C LYS A 110 -32.07 6.33 -14.69
N ARG A 111 -32.03 5.01 -14.55
CA ARG A 111 -33.21 4.16 -14.83
C ARG A 111 -34.33 4.38 -13.84
N LEU A 112 -34.00 4.58 -12.56
CA LEU A 112 -34.99 4.96 -11.55
C LEU A 112 -35.62 6.31 -11.90
N ASN A 113 -34.81 7.28 -12.33
CA ASN A 113 -35.31 8.58 -12.79
C ASN A 113 -36.26 8.44 -13.98
N GLU A 114 -36.01 7.52 -14.92
CA GLU A 114 -36.92 7.27 -16.06
C GLU A 114 -38.31 6.77 -15.61
N ARG A 115 -38.40 6.11 -14.45
CA ARG A 115 -39.68 5.67 -13.86
C ARG A 115 -40.47 6.81 -13.19
N LEU A 116 -39.74 7.78 -12.65
CA LEU A 116 -40.31 8.86 -11.84
C LEU A 116 -40.55 10.14 -12.66
N ALA A 117 -39.76 10.36 -13.70
CA ALA A 117 -39.86 11.53 -14.57
C ALA A 117 -41.10 11.44 -15.46
N MET A 118 -41.65 12.58 -15.85
CA MET A 118 -42.72 12.60 -16.85
C MET A 118 -42.21 12.09 -18.21
N PRO A 119 -43.04 11.37 -18.99
CA PRO A 119 -42.66 10.87 -20.30
C PRO A 119 -42.15 11.99 -21.22
N PHE A 120 -41.09 11.70 -21.97
CA PHE A 120 -40.51 12.66 -22.92
C PHE A 120 -41.51 13.09 -24.00
N THR A 121 -41.80 14.38 -24.06
CA THR A 121 -42.80 14.94 -24.98
C THR A 121 -42.14 15.35 -26.30
N ARG A 122 -42.04 14.40 -27.24
CA ARG A 122 -41.39 14.61 -28.57
C ARG A 122 -41.82 15.90 -29.27
N TYR A 123 -43.12 16.18 -29.33
CA TYR A 123 -43.68 17.32 -30.07
C TYR A 123 -43.30 18.69 -29.52
N PHE A 124 -42.80 18.75 -28.28
CA PHE A 124 -42.28 19.97 -27.70
C PHE A 124 -40.93 20.37 -28.33
N TYR A 125 -40.15 19.38 -28.78
CA TYR A 125 -38.80 19.58 -29.34
C TYR A 125 -38.74 19.44 -30.85
N PHE A 126 -39.53 18.53 -31.43
CA PHE A 126 -39.51 18.20 -32.84
C PHE A 126 -40.87 18.49 -33.48
N LYS A 127 -40.89 19.42 -34.43
CA LYS A 127 -42.09 19.69 -35.23
C LYS A 127 -42.40 18.48 -36.10
N LYS A 128 -43.68 18.12 -36.18
CA LYS A 128 -44.15 16.98 -36.95
C LYS A 128 -43.72 17.09 -38.42
N ASP A 129 -43.37 15.95 -39.00
CA ASP A 129 -43.06 15.79 -40.44
C ASP A 129 -41.84 16.60 -40.90
N THR A 130 -40.88 16.80 -39.99
CA THR A 130 -39.56 17.38 -40.29
C THR A 130 -38.49 16.29 -40.35
N PRO A 131 -37.35 16.50 -41.04
CA PRO A 131 -36.23 15.55 -41.05
C PRO A 131 -35.79 15.14 -39.64
N ALA A 132 -35.71 16.10 -38.70
CA ALA A 132 -35.37 15.83 -37.30
C ALA A 132 -36.39 14.92 -36.59
N ASP A 133 -37.68 15.07 -36.91
CA ASP A 133 -38.73 14.20 -36.36
C ASP A 133 -38.62 12.76 -36.89
N HIS A 134 -38.35 12.61 -38.19
CA HIS A 134 -38.13 11.29 -38.80
C HIS A 134 -36.85 10.62 -38.30
N ASP A 135 -35.76 11.37 -38.20
CA ASP A 135 -34.48 10.90 -37.64
C ASP A 135 -34.67 10.37 -36.21
N TRP A 136 -35.38 11.13 -35.37
CA TRP A 136 -35.69 10.72 -34.02
C TRP A 136 -36.58 9.47 -33.96
N LYS A 137 -37.61 9.36 -34.80
CA LYS A 137 -38.48 8.17 -34.84
C LYS A 137 -37.70 6.90 -35.20
N ILE A 138 -36.82 6.98 -36.18
CA ILE A 138 -35.96 5.87 -36.61
C ILE A 138 -35.09 5.42 -35.44
N LYS A 139 -34.36 6.36 -34.82
CA LYS A 139 -33.44 6.05 -33.71
C LYS A 139 -34.15 5.61 -32.43
N ALA A 140 -35.31 6.19 -32.13
CA ALA A 140 -36.12 5.78 -31.00
C ALA A 140 -36.63 4.34 -31.18
N ALA A 141 -36.98 3.92 -32.40
CA ALA A 141 -37.38 2.55 -32.68
C ALA A 141 -36.24 1.56 -32.37
N ASP A 142 -35.00 1.87 -32.77
CA ASP A 142 -33.82 1.05 -32.45
C ASP A 142 -33.58 0.90 -30.93
N ARG A 143 -33.97 1.91 -30.14
CA ARG A 143 -33.89 1.91 -28.68
C ARG A 143 -35.16 1.39 -28.01
N ASN A 144 -35.97 0.60 -28.72
CA ASN A 144 -37.23 0.07 -28.19
C ASN A 144 -38.13 1.20 -27.65
N GLY A 145 -38.24 2.31 -28.38
CA GLY A 145 -39.06 3.47 -28.01
C GLY A 145 -38.54 4.34 -26.85
N ALA A 146 -37.40 3.99 -26.23
CA ALA A 146 -36.84 4.77 -25.14
C ALA A 146 -36.30 6.13 -25.61
N ALA A 147 -36.61 7.19 -24.85
CA ALA A 147 -36.10 8.52 -25.11
C ALA A 147 -34.64 8.68 -24.64
N ALA A 148 -34.27 8.03 -23.53
CA ALA A 148 -32.88 7.99 -23.10
C ALA A 148 -32.00 7.22 -24.10
N ARG A 149 -30.80 7.74 -24.37
CA ARG A 149 -29.90 7.26 -25.44
C ARG A 149 -28.99 6.14 -24.94
N GLU A 150 -28.62 6.19 -23.67
CA GLU A 150 -27.56 5.39 -23.07
C GLU A 150 -28.06 4.28 -22.14
N LEU A 151 -29.38 4.18 -21.89
CA LEU A 151 -29.95 3.24 -20.89
C LEU A 151 -30.26 1.85 -21.44
N GLY A 152 -29.84 1.55 -22.68
CA GLY A 152 -29.98 0.23 -23.30
C GLY A 152 -31.44 -0.16 -23.60
N GLY A 153 -32.26 0.80 -24.02
CA GLY A 153 -33.65 0.56 -24.47
C GLY A 153 -34.64 0.20 -23.36
N TYR A 154 -34.35 0.60 -22.12
CA TYR A 154 -35.23 0.38 -20.98
C TYR A 154 -36.54 1.19 -21.11
N GLN A 155 -37.68 0.51 -20.94
CA GLN A 155 -39.02 1.10 -20.99
C GLN A 155 -39.64 1.13 -19.60
N ALA A 156 -39.65 2.30 -18.95
CA ALA A 156 -40.17 2.45 -17.60
C ALA A 156 -41.66 2.11 -17.44
N TYR A 157 -42.49 2.46 -18.41
CA TYR A 157 -43.94 2.26 -18.39
C TYR A 157 -44.41 0.98 -19.10
N GLY A 158 -43.47 0.13 -19.55
CA GLY A 158 -43.78 -1.13 -20.21
C GLY A 158 -44.07 -2.26 -19.22
N LYS A 159 -44.52 -3.42 -19.73
CA LYS A 159 -44.76 -4.64 -18.91
C LYS A 159 -43.49 -5.10 -18.16
N MET A 160 -42.32 -4.86 -18.73
CA MET A 160 -41.01 -5.19 -18.16
C MET A 160 -40.34 -4.01 -17.45
N GLY A 161 -41.10 -2.96 -17.10
CA GLY A 161 -40.56 -1.79 -16.40
C GLY A 161 -39.97 -2.11 -15.01
N TRP A 162 -40.35 -3.23 -14.41
CA TRP A 162 -39.74 -3.71 -13.15
C TRP A 162 -38.29 -4.17 -13.32
N ASN A 163 -37.86 -4.51 -14.53
CA ASN A 163 -36.51 -5.04 -14.81
C ASN A 163 -35.52 -3.91 -15.11
N ASP A 164 -35.39 -2.98 -14.17
CA ASP A 164 -34.55 -1.79 -14.26
C ASP A 164 -33.11 -2.02 -13.80
N GLU A 165 -32.87 -3.02 -12.97
CA GLU A 165 -31.51 -3.39 -12.56
C GLU A 165 -30.72 -4.12 -13.65
N ILE A 166 -29.39 -4.02 -13.60
CA ILE A 166 -28.48 -4.74 -14.49
C ILE A 166 -27.70 -5.78 -13.70
N LEU A 167 -27.36 -6.89 -14.35
CA LEU A 167 -26.61 -7.96 -13.73
C LEU A 167 -25.12 -7.61 -13.59
N VAL A 168 -24.45 -8.27 -12.64
CA VAL A 168 -22.99 -8.15 -12.48
C VAL A 168 -22.29 -8.58 -13.76
N GLY A 169 -21.34 -7.77 -14.23
CA GLY A 169 -20.59 -8.00 -15.47
C GLY A 169 -21.17 -7.30 -16.69
N ASP A 170 -22.32 -6.64 -16.58
CA ASP A 170 -22.92 -5.88 -17.68
C ASP A 170 -22.10 -4.62 -18.03
N GLU A 171 -21.90 -4.40 -19.32
CA GLU A 171 -21.07 -3.30 -19.83
C GLU A 171 -21.81 -1.98 -20.01
N ARG A 172 -23.15 -1.98 -19.96
CA ARG A 172 -23.99 -0.80 -20.25
C ARG A 172 -23.76 0.36 -19.26
N SER A 173 -23.35 0.04 -18.04
CA SER A 173 -23.00 1.05 -17.03
C SER A 173 -21.64 1.70 -17.28
N LYS A 174 -20.75 1.09 -18.08
CA LYS A 174 -19.40 1.59 -18.29
C LYS A 174 -19.42 2.88 -19.11
N PRO A 175 -18.59 3.90 -18.78
CA PRO A 175 -18.54 5.16 -19.53
C PRO A 175 -18.26 4.99 -21.02
N GLY A 176 -17.48 3.98 -21.41
CA GLY A 176 -17.17 3.69 -22.82
C GLY A 176 -18.42 3.35 -23.65
N TYR A 177 -19.34 2.55 -23.10
CA TYR A 177 -20.62 2.22 -23.75
C TYR A 177 -21.48 3.48 -23.94
N VAL A 178 -21.57 4.32 -22.91
CA VAL A 178 -22.35 5.57 -22.94
C VAL A 178 -21.84 6.49 -24.04
N VAL A 179 -20.52 6.73 -24.10
CA VAL A 179 -19.91 7.58 -25.14
C VAL A 179 -20.17 7.01 -26.52
N GLN A 180 -19.99 5.70 -26.70
CA GLN A 180 -20.25 5.04 -27.98
C GLN A 180 -21.70 5.23 -28.43
N LYS A 181 -22.68 5.00 -27.55
CA LYS A 181 -24.11 5.14 -27.89
C LYS A 181 -24.48 6.57 -28.21
N LEU A 182 -23.89 7.55 -27.52
CA LEU A 182 -24.11 8.97 -27.83
C LEU A 182 -23.50 9.38 -29.17
N LEU A 183 -22.36 8.81 -29.56
CA LEU A 183 -21.75 9.04 -30.87
C LEU A 183 -22.57 8.38 -32.00
N GLU A 184 -23.07 7.16 -31.80
CA GLU A 184 -23.98 6.49 -32.74
C GLU A 184 -25.27 7.29 -32.94
N GLU A 185 -25.81 7.87 -31.86
CA GLU A 185 -27.00 8.72 -31.90
C GLU A 185 -26.77 10.04 -32.65
N ALA A 186 -25.56 10.59 -32.58
CA ALA A 186 -25.22 11.86 -33.22
C ALA A 186 -25.21 11.77 -34.76
N LYS A 187 -25.06 10.57 -35.33
CA LYS A 187 -25.10 10.35 -36.78
C LYS A 187 -26.50 10.62 -37.34
N VAL A 188 -26.61 11.56 -38.28
CA VAL A 188 -27.89 11.91 -38.92
C VAL A 188 -28.33 10.79 -39.86
N ARG A 189 -29.60 10.36 -39.76
CA ARG A 189 -30.18 9.29 -40.60
C ARG A 189 -31.36 9.76 -41.47
N ALA A 190 -31.87 10.96 -41.24
CA ALA A 190 -32.88 11.56 -42.11
C ALA A 190 -32.47 12.98 -42.50
N VAL A 191 -32.51 13.26 -43.80
CA VAL A 191 -32.14 14.55 -44.40
C VAL A 191 -33.27 15.05 -45.30
N GLU A 192 -33.27 16.35 -45.57
CA GLU A 192 -34.20 16.92 -46.54
C GLU A 192 -33.70 16.63 -47.97
N GLY A 193 -34.54 15.96 -48.76
CA GLY A 193 -34.26 15.67 -50.16
C GLY A 193 -34.38 16.92 -51.03
N LYS A 194 -33.86 16.86 -52.27
CA LYS A 194 -33.93 17.96 -53.23
C LYS A 194 -35.36 18.45 -53.53
N ASP A 195 -36.34 17.58 -53.33
CA ASP A 195 -37.77 17.84 -53.57
C ASP A 195 -38.52 18.34 -52.32
N GLY A 196 -37.80 18.66 -51.22
CA GLY A 196 -38.38 19.05 -49.93
C GLY A 196 -39.00 17.87 -49.13
N ALA A 197 -38.97 16.65 -49.69
CA ALA A 197 -39.41 15.44 -49.01
C ALA A 197 -38.28 14.85 -48.14
N VAL A 198 -38.63 14.28 -46.99
CA VAL A 198 -37.65 13.63 -46.10
C VAL A 198 -37.09 12.37 -46.75
N SER A 199 -35.79 12.34 -46.96
CA SER A 199 -35.06 11.18 -47.48
C SER A 199 -34.38 10.43 -46.33
N ILE A 200 -34.59 9.11 -46.26
CA ILE A 200 -33.95 8.24 -45.27
C ILE A 200 -32.61 7.78 -45.84
N VAL A 201 -31.53 8.03 -45.11
CA VAL A 201 -30.20 7.53 -45.48
C VAL A 201 -30.13 6.06 -45.08
N GLY A 202 -29.96 5.16 -46.06
CA GLY A 202 -29.90 3.71 -45.81
C GLY A 202 -28.71 3.34 -44.91
N ALA A 203 -28.87 2.31 -44.08
CA ALA A 203 -27.84 1.86 -43.12
C ALA A 203 -26.48 1.56 -43.80
N ASP A 204 -26.50 1.07 -45.05
CA ASP A 204 -25.31 0.78 -45.84
C ASP A 204 -24.64 2.03 -46.43
N ALA A 205 -25.40 3.10 -46.69
CA ALA A 205 -24.86 4.38 -47.12
C ALA A 205 -24.18 5.16 -45.97
N VAL A 206 -24.65 4.97 -44.73
CA VAL A 206 -24.02 5.52 -43.51
C VAL A 206 -22.73 4.75 -43.13
N ALA A 207 -22.58 3.51 -43.60
CA ALA A 207 -21.36 2.72 -43.44
C ALA A 207 -20.28 3.05 -44.50
N ALA A 208 -20.69 3.49 -45.69
CA ALA A 208 -19.79 3.93 -46.75
C ALA A 208 -19.22 5.35 -46.53
N ASP A 209 -19.89 6.19 -45.74
CA ASP A 209 -19.36 7.46 -45.22
C ASP A 209 -18.43 7.20 -44.01
N GLU A 210 -17.21 6.72 -44.27
CA GLU A 210 -16.08 6.91 -43.33
C GLU A 210 -15.83 8.42 -43.05
N GLU A 211 -16.47 9.29 -43.83
CA GLU A 211 -16.40 10.75 -43.79
C GLU A 211 -17.60 11.43 -43.09
N SER A 212 -18.32 10.74 -42.19
CA SER A 212 -19.38 11.37 -41.36
C SER A 212 -18.86 12.32 -40.26
N GLY A 213 -17.58 12.69 -40.28
CA GLY A 213 -17.04 13.95 -39.69
C GLY A 213 -17.21 14.18 -38.18
N LEU A 214 -17.62 13.17 -37.40
CA LEU A 214 -17.74 13.31 -35.95
C LEU A 214 -16.38 13.02 -35.30
N ASP A 215 -15.68 14.10 -34.93
CA ASP A 215 -14.46 14.04 -34.15
C ASP A 215 -14.71 13.23 -32.87
N ARG A 216 -13.99 12.12 -32.73
CA ARG A 216 -14.04 11.32 -31.50
C ARG A 216 -13.35 12.11 -30.40
N VAL A 217 -13.87 11.97 -29.19
CA VAL A 217 -13.19 12.51 -28.01
C VAL A 217 -11.83 11.84 -27.90
N GLU A 218 -10.80 12.67 -27.73
CA GLU A 218 -9.43 12.21 -27.57
C GLU A 218 -9.26 11.28 -26.37
N SER A 219 -8.24 10.41 -26.47
CA SER A 219 -7.95 9.48 -25.39
C SER A 219 -7.58 10.23 -24.12
N ARG A 220 -8.09 9.74 -22.97
CA ARG A 220 -7.68 10.22 -21.65
C ARG A 220 -6.20 9.98 -21.35
N TRP A 221 -5.58 9.04 -22.07
CA TRP A 221 -4.18 8.66 -21.94
C TRP A 221 -3.41 9.16 -23.16
N THR A 222 -2.52 10.13 -22.93
CA THR A 222 -1.70 10.72 -23.98
C THR A 222 -0.53 9.81 -24.37
N GLU A 223 0.19 10.16 -25.42
CA GLU A 223 1.42 9.47 -25.80
C GLU A 223 2.49 9.53 -24.68
N ALA A 224 2.55 10.65 -23.95
CA ALA A 224 3.43 10.81 -22.79
C ALA A 224 3.10 9.85 -21.63
N ASP A 225 1.83 9.47 -21.46
CA ASP A 225 1.43 8.43 -20.49
C ASP A 225 1.89 7.04 -20.92
N ARG A 226 1.86 6.75 -22.23
CA ARG A 226 2.29 5.44 -22.78
C ARG A 226 3.80 5.28 -22.72
N THR A 227 4.54 6.32 -23.10
CA THR A 227 6.00 6.35 -23.09
C THR A 227 6.59 6.64 -21.70
N ARG A 228 5.75 7.05 -20.73
CA ARG A 228 6.13 7.44 -19.37
C ARG A 228 7.15 8.59 -19.32
N ASP A 229 7.03 9.56 -20.22
CA ASP A 229 7.91 10.71 -20.25
C ASP A 229 7.63 11.67 -19.10
N VAL A 230 8.47 11.62 -18.07
CA VAL A 230 8.39 12.45 -16.86
C VAL A 230 8.70 13.93 -17.10
N ARG A 231 9.18 14.35 -18.28
CA ARG A 231 9.41 15.76 -18.61
C ARG A 231 8.19 16.44 -19.21
N ARG A 232 7.18 15.68 -19.60
CA ARG A 232 5.97 16.16 -20.27
C ARG A 232 4.86 16.56 -19.29
N LEU A 233 4.21 17.69 -19.57
CA LEU A 233 3.11 18.22 -18.76
C LEU A 233 1.74 17.63 -19.12
N ASP A 234 1.59 17.11 -20.34
CA ASP A 234 0.43 16.42 -20.88
C ASP A 234 0.35 14.93 -20.47
N ARG A 235 1.23 14.48 -19.57
CA ARG A 235 1.18 13.16 -18.92
C ARG A 235 0.26 13.18 -17.70
N LYS A 236 -0.47 12.11 -17.37
CA LYS A 236 -1.33 12.01 -16.17
C LYS A 236 -2.26 13.22 -16.04
N LEU A 237 -3.06 13.48 -17.07
CA LEU A 237 -3.96 14.65 -17.11
C LEU A 237 -4.95 14.70 -15.94
N ALA A 238 -5.33 13.56 -15.37
CA ALA A 238 -6.25 13.48 -14.23
C ALA A 238 -5.60 13.73 -12.86
N GLU A 239 -4.28 13.86 -12.80
CA GLU A 239 -3.52 14.03 -11.55
C GLU A 239 -2.79 15.37 -11.51
N THR A 240 -2.34 15.76 -10.31
CA THR A 240 -1.49 16.94 -10.15
C THR A 240 -0.03 16.55 -10.36
N LEU A 241 0.67 17.28 -11.23
CA LEU A 241 2.13 17.14 -11.39
C LEU A 241 2.86 18.25 -10.66
N TYR A 242 4.02 17.93 -10.09
CA TYR A 242 4.89 18.82 -9.36
C TYR A 242 6.25 18.90 -10.04
N LEU A 243 6.78 20.12 -10.21
CA LEU A 243 8.13 20.32 -10.74
C LEU A 243 9.16 19.96 -9.67
N VAL A 244 10.07 19.05 -10.02
CA VAL A 244 11.22 18.67 -9.20
C VAL A 244 12.48 18.86 -10.03
N VAL A 245 13.51 19.43 -9.42
CA VAL A 245 14.81 19.71 -10.04
C VAL A 245 15.92 18.94 -9.33
N GLN A 246 16.94 18.52 -10.08
CA GLN A 246 18.10 17.82 -9.56
C GLN A 246 19.23 18.82 -9.30
N ARG A 247 19.74 18.83 -8.07
CA ARG A 247 20.91 19.64 -7.67
C ARG A 247 22.21 18.96 -8.13
N GLU A 248 23.29 19.73 -8.28
CA GLU A 248 24.62 19.21 -8.68
C GLU A 248 25.10 18.02 -7.84
N LYS A 249 24.80 18.02 -6.54
CA LYS A 249 25.18 16.94 -5.60
C LYS A 249 24.26 15.71 -5.66
N GLY A 250 23.45 15.56 -6.72
CA GLY A 250 22.62 14.38 -6.99
C GLY A 250 21.24 14.35 -6.32
N GLY A 251 20.93 15.28 -5.41
CA GLY A 251 19.66 15.34 -4.69
C GLY A 251 18.52 15.97 -5.50
N TRP A 252 17.35 15.31 -5.50
CA TRP A 252 16.11 15.85 -6.06
C TRP A 252 15.36 16.70 -5.04
N GLY A 253 14.78 17.81 -5.48
CA GLY A 253 13.93 18.63 -4.65
C GLY A 253 13.24 19.73 -5.43
N PHE A 254 12.50 20.57 -4.72
CA PHE A 254 11.90 21.76 -5.31
C PHE A 254 12.95 22.84 -5.58
N PRO A 255 12.74 23.71 -6.59
CA PRO A 255 13.55 24.92 -6.76
C PRO A 255 13.63 25.68 -5.45
N THR A 256 14.84 25.91 -4.96
CA THR A 256 15.10 26.49 -3.63
C THR A 256 16.27 27.44 -3.72
N GLY A 257 16.17 28.59 -3.06
CA GLY A 257 17.23 29.59 -3.00
C GLY A 257 17.16 30.45 -1.75
N ASP A 258 18.25 31.16 -1.48
CA ASP A 258 18.35 32.09 -0.37
C ASP A 258 17.54 33.36 -0.64
N LEU A 259 17.10 34.01 0.45
CA LEU A 259 16.55 35.36 0.37
C LEU A 259 17.69 36.36 0.15
N ILE A 260 17.51 37.26 -0.81
CA ILE A 260 18.49 38.27 -1.20
C ILE A 260 17.95 39.66 -0.85
N GLY A 261 18.71 40.40 -0.05
CA GLY A 261 18.38 41.80 0.28
C GLY A 261 17.12 41.92 1.14
N ARG A 262 16.15 42.72 0.67
CA ARG A 262 14.88 43.02 1.37
C ARG A 262 13.64 42.40 0.71
N GLU A 263 13.83 41.38 -0.12
CA GLU A 263 12.70 40.68 -0.75
C GLU A 263 11.90 39.85 0.28
N ASN A 264 10.61 39.69 0.02
CA ASN A 264 9.77 38.79 0.81
C ASN A 264 9.78 37.37 0.20
N LEU A 265 9.20 36.38 0.92
CA LEU A 265 9.14 34.99 0.45
C LEU A 265 8.46 34.81 -0.92
N HIS A 266 7.49 35.66 -1.23
CA HIS A 266 6.76 35.62 -2.49
C HIS A 266 7.63 36.08 -3.67
N GLN A 267 8.28 37.23 -3.53
CA GLN A 267 9.21 37.78 -4.53
C GLN A 267 10.43 36.87 -4.71
N ALA A 268 10.96 36.34 -3.61
CA ALA A 268 12.05 35.36 -3.65
C ALA A 268 11.63 34.13 -4.46
N ALA A 269 10.43 33.59 -4.23
CA ALA A 269 9.91 32.45 -4.98
C ALA A 269 9.81 32.74 -6.50
N GLU A 270 9.27 33.89 -6.90
CA GLU A 270 9.19 34.27 -8.32
C GLU A 270 10.58 34.34 -8.96
N ARG A 271 11.51 35.03 -8.32
CA ARG A 271 12.91 35.15 -8.77
C ARG A 271 13.58 33.79 -8.87
N ILE A 272 13.50 32.96 -7.82
CA ILE A 272 14.12 31.64 -7.76
C ILE A 272 13.58 30.76 -8.89
N LEU A 273 12.27 30.79 -9.14
CA LEU A 273 11.67 30.01 -10.21
C LEU A 273 12.21 30.42 -11.58
N VAL A 274 12.26 31.72 -11.87
CA VAL A 274 12.81 32.24 -13.12
C VAL A 274 14.29 31.90 -13.29
N GLN A 275 15.09 32.03 -12.24
CA GLN A 275 16.53 31.76 -12.26
C GLN A 275 16.88 30.27 -12.30
N SER A 276 15.93 29.38 -11.96
CA SER A 276 16.14 27.93 -11.95
C SER A 276 15.57 27.23 -13.18
N ALA A 277 14.33 27.55 -13.56
CA ALA A 277 13.56 26.84 -14.58
C ALA A 277 13.13 27.75 -15.76
N GLY A 278 13.70 28.96 -15.84
CA GLY A 278 13.52 29.87 -16.97
C GLY A 278 12.22 30.67 -16.93
N VAL A 279 12.08 31.58 -17.91
CA VAL A 279 10.93 32.50 -18.05
C VAL A 279 9.79 31.94 -18.89
N ASN A 280 10.01 30.84 -19.61
CA ASN A 280 9.06 30.27 -20.58
C ASN A 280 7.96 29.42 -19.92
N MET A 281 7.49 29.84 -18.74
CA MET A 281 6.37 29.24 -18.03
C MET A 281 5.40 30.35 -17.60
N ASN A 282 4.13 30.21 -17.98
CA ASN A 282 3.07 31.05 -17.45
C ASN A 282 2.69 30.56 -16.06
N THR A 283 3.29 31.17 -15.04
CA THR A 283 3.19 30.73 -13.65
C THR A 283 2.53 31.78 -12.77
N TRP A 284 1.81 31.33 -11.76
CA TRP A 284 1.21 32.17 -10.74
C TRP A 284 1.58 31.66 -9.34
N ILE A 285 2.30 32.49 -8.57
CA ILE A 285 2.52 32.24 -7.15
C ILE A 285 1.25 32.67 -6.40
N VAL A 286 0.64 31.72 -5.68
CA VAL A 286 -0.75 31.83 -5.21
C VAL A 286 -0.93 32.95 -4.18
N GLY A 287 0.06 33.18 -3.34
CA GLY A 287 0.00 34.21 -2.31
C GLY A 287 1.23 34.23 -1.41
N HIS A 288 1.21 35.11 -0.41
CA HIS A 288 2.35 35.41 0.46
C HIS A 288 2.56 34.40 1.60
N ALA A 289 1.57 33.53 1.85
CA ALA A 289 1.66 32.54 2.91
C ALA A 289 2.36 31.25 2.42
N PRO A 290 3.38 30.75 3.13
CA PRO A 290 3.96 29.45 2.81
C PRO A 290 2.96 28.33 3.13
N ILE A 291 2.94 27.30 2.29
CA ILE A 291 2.09 26.11 2.46
C ILE A 291 2.75 25.00 3.29
N GLY A 292 4.02 25.16 3.61
CA GLY A 292 4.80 24.25 4.42
C GLY A 292 6.17 24.83 4.73
N HIS A 293 6.90 24.17 5.61
CA HIS A 293 8.27 24.52 5.94
C HIS A 293 9.09 23.26 6.23
N HIS A 294 10.41 23.36 6.08
CA HIS A 294 11.36 22.33 6.48
C HIS A 294 12.56 22.98 7.17
N PHE A 295 12.87 22.51 8.38
CA PHE A 295 13.94 23.04 9.20
C PHE A 295 15.07 22.02 9.32
N ILE A 296 16.26 22.41 8.84
CA ILE A 296 17.51 21.69 9.04
C ILE A 296 18.24 22.40 10.17
N LYS A 297 18.46 21.70 11.27
CA LYS A 297 19.17 22.27 12.43
C LYS A 297 20.64 22.56 12.08
N PRO A 298 21.24 23.62 12.65
CA PRO A 298 22.66 23.85 12.55
C PRO A 298 23.44 22.69 13.17
N TYR A 299 24.65 22.45 12.67
CA TYR A 299 25.62 21.59 13.36
C TYR A 299 26.53 22.48 14.22
N VAL A 300 26.45 22.26 15.52
CA VAL A 300 27.27 22.93 16.53
C VAL A 300 28.25 21.90 17.06
N ASN A 301 29.55 22.22 16.98
CA ASN A 301 30.58 21.34 17.51
C ASN A 301 30.42 21.26 19.04
N PRO A 302 30.32 20.05 19.63
CA PRO A 302 30.05 19.87 21.06
C PRO A 302 31.18 20.40 21.96
N ASP A 303 32.43 20.44 21.48
CA ASP A 303 33.60 20.83 22.28
C ASP A 303 33.83 22.35 22.26
N THR A 304 33.63 22.98 21.12
CA THR A 304 33.90 24.42 20.93
C THR A 304 32.65 25.30 21.01
N LYS A 305 31.45 24.70 21.01
CA LYS A 305 30.14 25.37 20.89
C LYS A 305 30.04 26.31 19.67
N ALA A 306 30.96 26.20 18.71
CA ALA A 306 30.95 26.98 17.49
C ALA A 306 30.04 26.34 16.44
N ILE A 307 29.36 27.18 15.66
CA ILE A 307 28.51 26.73 14.55
C ILE A 307 29.42 26.40 13.36
N GLU A 308 29.65 25.11 13.09
CA GLU A 308 30.41 24.66 11.93
C GLU A 308 29.55 24.61 10.66
N ARG A 309 28.25 24.34 10.81
CA ARG A 309 27.29 24.37 9.71
C ARG A 309 26.03 25.13 10.11
N VAL A 310 25.74 26.19 9.36
CA VAL A 310 24.50 26.98 9.49
C VAL A 310 23.28 26.10 9.16
N GLY A 311 22.22 26.21 9.96
CA GLY A 311 20.96 25.51 9.71
C GLY A 311 20.17 26.14 8.56
N ASP A 312 19.22 25.42 7.97
CA ASP A 312 18.35 25.96 6.91
C ASP A 312 16.90 26.05 7.40
N LYS A 313 16.27 27.20 7.16
CA LYS A 313 14.82 27.38 7.29
C LYS A 313 14.20 27.54 5.91
N ILE A 314 13.69 26.45 5.36
CA ILE A 314 13.11 26.41 4.01
C ILE A 314 11.60 26.60 4.11
N PHE A 315 11.07 27.65 3.48
CA PHE A 315 9.63 27.90 3.39
C PHE A 315 9.12 27.59 1.99
N PHE A 316 8.08 26.75 1.89
CA PHE A 316 7.53 26.31 0.62
C PHE A 316 6.38 27.21 0.17
N MET A 317 6.55 27.88 -0.96
CA MET A 317 5.57 28.72 -1.61
C MET A 317 4.81 27.92 -2.66
N LYS A 318 3.49 28.12 -2.75
CA LYS A 318 2.66 27.43 -3.72
C LYS A 318 2.67 28.15 -5.07
N GLY A 319 3.09 27.45 -6.12
CA GLY A 319 3.00 27.92 -7.50
C GLY A 319 2.03 27.08 -8.33
N ARG A 320 1.38 27.72 -9.30
CA ARG A 320 0.62 27.06 -10.37
C ARG A 320 1.25 27.37 -11.72
N ILE A 321 1.30 26.38 -12.60
CA ILE A 321 1.62 26.58 -14.02
C ILE A 321 0.33 26.46 -14.84
N MET A 322 0.16 27.36 -15.81
CA MET A 322 -0.97 27.37 -16.74
C MET A 322 -0.54 26.98 -18.15
N ALA A 323 0.68 27.34 -18.57
CA ALA A 323 1.25 27.00 -19.87
C ALA A 323 2.78 27.10 -19.84
N GLY A 324 3.45 26.59 -20.88
CA GLY A 324 4.91 26.65 -21.02
C GLY A 324 5.63 25.40 -20.49
N GLN A 325 6.95 25.47 -20.35
CA GLN A 325 7.79 24.36 -19.91
C GLN A 325 9.04 24.87 -19.17
N ALA A 326 9.53 24.08 -18.22
CA ALA A 326 10.78 24.36 -17.52
C ALA A 326 11.97 24.27 -18.49
N ASP A 327 12.85 25.27 -18.45
CA ASP A 327 14.10 25.32 -19.18
C ASP A 327 15.27 25.56 -18.21
N LEU A 328 16.20 24.62 -18.16
CA LEU A 328 17.37 24.68 -17.28
C LEU A 328 18.60 25.30 -17.97
N LYS A 329 18.48 25.74 -19.22
CA LYS A 329 19.59 26.41 -19.93
C LYS A 329 19.92 27.74 -19.25
N GLY A 330 21.18 27.90 -18.84
CA GLY A 330 21.66 29.13 -18.17
C GLY A 330 21.15 29.32 -16.75
N ASN A 331 20.71 28.24 -16.07
CA ASN A 331 20.24 28.34 -14.69
C ASN A 331 21.38 28.72 -13.72
N LEU A 332 21.09 29.57 -12.74
CA LEU A 332 22.08 30.11 -11.79
C LEU A 332 22.36 29.18 -10.60
N PHE A 333 21.67 28.04 -10.52
CA PHE A 333 21.70 27.13 -9.36
C PHE A 333 22.41 25.80 -9.65
N GLY A 334 23.05 25.64 -10.81
CA GLY A 334 23.75 24.42 -11.20
C GLY A 334 22.82 23.20 -11.38
N LEU A 335 21.53 23.42 -11.67
CA LEU A 335 20.56 22.34 -11.79
C LEU A 335 20.85 21.50 -13.03
N ALA A 336 20.91 20.18 -12.86
CA ALA A 336 21.31 19.24 -13.90
C ALA A 336 20.12 18.70 -14.71
N ASP A 337 18.99 18.45 -14.05
CA ASP A 337 17.82 17.83 -14.65
C ASP A 337 16.52 18.27 -13.97
N PHE A 338 15.38 18.06 -14.62
CA PHE A 338 14.05 18.33 -14.08
C PHE A 338 13.02 17.26 -14.48
N LYS A 339 12.01 17.10 -13.64
CA LYS A 339 10.89 16.16 -13.84
C LYS A 339 9.59 16.75 -13.31
N TRP A 340 8.48 16.38 -13.96
CA TRP A 340 7.12 16.63 -13.50
C TRP A 340 6.54 15.34 -12.91
N LEU A 341 6.49 15.26 -11.58
CA LEU A 341 6.12 14.04 -10.86
C LEU A 341 4.75 14.14 -10.20
N THR A 342 4.02 13.02 -10.14
CA THR A 342 2.81 12.92 -9.32
C THR A 342 3.17 12.92 -7.83
N LYS A 343 2.18 13.08 -6.94
CA LYS A 343 2.43 13.01 -5.49
C LYS A 343 3.06 11.67 -5.07
N ARG A 344 2.59 10.55 -5.63
CA ARG A 344 3.11 9.19 -5.34
C ARG A 344 4.54 9.03 -5.87
N GLU A 345 4.79 9.54 -7.08
CA GLU A 345 6.14 9.53 -7.66
C GLU A 345 7.10 10.42 -6.88
N LEU A 346 6.62 11.54 -6.32
CA LEU A 346 7.41 12.42 -5.45
C LEU A 346 7.78 11.73 -4.14
N GLU A 347 6.85 11.02 -3.50
CA GLU A 347 7.15 10.17 -2.34
C GLU A 347 8.27 9.18 -2.71
N ASN A 348 8.15 8.47 -3.83
CA ASN A 348 9.19 7.55 -4.29
C ASN A 348 10.52 8.23 -4.67
N ALA A 349 10.50 9.41 -5.27
CA ALA A 349 11.69 10.16 -5.67
C ALA A 349 12.38 10.84 -4.47
N GLN A 350 11.64 11.13 -3.39
CA GLN A 350 12.20 11.56 -2.12
C GLN A 350 12.77 10.35 -1.35
N LEU A 351 12.16 9.17 -1.52
CA LEU A 351 12.66 7.89 -1.01
C LEU A 351 13.87 7.36 -1.81
N SER A 352 14.09 7.82 -3.05
CA SER A 352 15.20 7.38 -3.93
C SER A 352 16.59 7.92 -3.53
N ALA A 353 16.72 8.46 -2.31
CA ALA A 353 17.98 8.79 -1.67
C ALA A 353 18.07 8.22 -0.24
N MET A 354 17.13 7.36 0.18
CA MET A 354 17.22 6.69 1.47
C MET A 354 18.07 5.42 1.36
N PRO A 355 18.99 5.18 2.31
CA PRO A 355 19.75 3.94 2.33
C PRO A 355 18.82 2.72 2.51
N GLN A 356 19.24 1.57 1.99
CA GLN A 356 18.45 0.34 1.91
C GLN A 356 18.85 -0.69 2.96
N ILE A 357 17.83 -1.34 3.53
CA ILE A 357 17.95 -2.62 4.23
C ILE A 357 17.36 -3.68 3.31
N VAL A 358 18.19 -4.64 2.89
CA VAL A 358 17.78 -5.71 2.00
C VAL A 358 17.59 -6.99 2.80
N ILE A 359 16.50 -7.72 2.56
CA ILE A 359 16.22 -9.00 3.20
C ILE A 359 16.30 -10.08 2.13
N LEU A 360 17.21 -11.02 2.29
CA LEU A 360 17.43 -12.13 1.37
C LEU A 360 16.63 -13.35 1.84
N GLY A 361 15.52 -13.64 1.15
CA GLY A 361 14.61 -14.74 1.45
C GLY A 361 13.22 -14.26 1.84
N ALA A 362 12.19 -14.89 1.27
CA ALA A 362 10.77 -14.56 1.49
C ALA A 362 10.00 -15.73 2.10
N GLY A 363 10.67 -16.54 2.93
CA GLY A 363 9.97 -17.39 3.89
C GLY A 363 9.48 -16.57 5.09
N VAL A 364 8.76 -17.22 6.00
CA VAL A 364 8.18 -16.60 7.21
C VAL A 364 9.20 -15.75 7.99
N THR A 365 10.45 -16.21 8.12
CA THR A 365 11.51 -15.45 8.80
C THR A 365 11.82 -14.13 8.11
N GLY A 366 11.94 -14.14 6.78
CA GLY A 366 12.24 -12.94 6.00
C GLY A 366 11.07 -11.96 5.94
N LEU A 367 9.87 -12.47 5.70
CA LEU A 367 8.65 -11.63 5.60
C LEU A 367 8.25 -11.03 6.95
N GLN A 368 8.32 -11.80 8.04
CA GLN A 368 8.07 -11.27 9.37
C GLN A 368 9.14 -10.24 9.77
N THR A 369 10.40 -10.44 9.38
CA THR A 369 11.46 -9.45 9.59
C THR A 369 11.18 -8.16 8.81
N ALA A 370 10.75 -8.26 7.56
CA ALA A 370 10.37 -7.11 6.74
C ALA A 370 9.23 -6.32 7.39
N LEU A 371 8.19 -7.04 7.82
CA LEU A 371 7.04 -6.46 8.49
C LEU A 371 7.45 -5.75 9.78
N THR A 372 8.29 -6.38 10.60
CA THR A 372 8.77 -5.81 11.88
C THR A 372 9.61 -4.54 11.66
N LEU A 373 10.47 -4.53 10.64
CA LEU A 373 11.26 -3.35 10.27
C LEU A 373 10.37 -2.20 9.77
N LEU A 374 9.34 -2.50 8.97
CA LEU A 374 8.36 -1.50 8.49
C LEU A 374 7.58 -0.88 9.66
N HIS A 375 7.19 -1.69 10.64
CA HIS A 375 6.47 -1.27 11.84
C HIS A 375 7.35 -0.59 12.90
N THR A 376 8.66 -0.43 12.65
CA THR A 376 9.58 0.24 13.55
C THR A 376 9.89 1.65 13.01
N PRO A 377 9.22 2.73 13.49
CA PRO A 377 9.32 4.06 12.87
C PRO A 377 10.74 4.64 12.88
N SER A 378 11.57 4.28 13.87
CA SER A 378 12.97 4.73 13.92
C SER A 378 13.83 4.17 12.79
N ILE A 379 13.36 3.10 12.12
CA ILE A 379 13.99 2.46 10.97
C ILE A 379 13.23 2.86 9.69
N SER A 380 11.92 2.64 9.62
CA SER A 380 11.14 2.85 8.39
C SER A 380 11.01 4.30 7.93
N SER A 381 11.30 5.29 8.80
CA SER A 381 11.41 6.70 8.41
C SER A 381 12.75 7.09 7.78
N LYS A 382 13.77 6.24 7.90
CA LYS A 382 15.15 6.52 7.46
C LYS A 382 15.65 5.58 6.38
N TYR A 383 15.11 4.37 6.33
CA TYR A 383 15.61 3.29 5.48
C TYR A 383 14.49 2.73 4.61
N SER A 384 14.81 2.43 3.36
CA SER A 384 13.95 1.65 2.48
C SER A 384 14.16 0.16 2.76
N ILE A 385 13.09 -0.62 2.81
CA ILE A 385 13.15 -2.07 3.06
C ILE A 385 12.82 -2.80 1.75
N THR A 386 13.70 -3.69 1.32
CA THR A 386 13.53 -4.47 0.09
C THR A 386 13.70 -5.95 0.38
N VAL A 387 12.69 -6.78 0.08
CA VAL A 387 12.82 -8.24 0.16
C VAL A 387 13.20 -8.79 -1.22
N LEU A 388 14.28 -9.55 -1.27
CA LEU A 388 14.84 -10.17 -2.46
C LEU A 388 14.81 -11.69 -2.27
N ALA A 389 14.10 -12.41 -3.13
CA ALA A 389 13.94 -13.85 -2.98
C ALA A 389 13.75 -14.59 -4.32
N ALA A 390 14.24 -15.83 -4.38
CA ALA A 390 14.02 -16.73 -5.52
C ALA A 390 12.58 -17.27 -5.54
N HIS A 391 12.03 -17.57 -4.36
CA HIS A 391 10.67 -18.08 -4.17
C HIS A 391 9.83 -17.07 -3.38
N LEU A 392 8.57 -16.94 -3.76
CA LEU A 392 7.59 -16.04 -3.16
C LEU A 392 6.40 -16.81 -2.56
N PRO A 393 5.64 -16.18 -1.65
CA PRO A 393 4.27 -16.59 -1.35
C PRO A 393 3.47 -16.96 -2.60
N GLY A 394 2.80 -18.12 -2.57
CA GLY A 394 2.09 -18.69 -3.72
C GLY A 394 2.92 -19.71 -4.54
N ASP A 395 4.25 -19.72 -4.42
CA ASP A 395 5.07 -20.77 -5.01
C ASP A 395 4.93 -22.08 -4.22
N ASN A 396 5.07 -23.21 -4.92
CA ASN A 396 5.07 -24.53 -4.28
C ASN A 396 6.32 -24.71 -3.40
N SER A 397 6.19 -25.56 -2.39
CA SER A 397 7.32 -26.01 -1.59
C SER A 397 8.38 -26.68 -2.47
N SER A 398 9.64 -26.38 -2.22
CA SER A 398 10.81 -26.97 -2.88
C SER A 398 11.88 -27.31 -1.83
N ALA A 399 13.00 -27.91 -2.27
CA ALA A 399 14.15 -28.16 -1.40
C ALA A 399 14.66 -26.86 -0.73
N ASP A 400 14.47 -25.74 -1.42
CA ASP A 400 15.01 -24.43 -1.09
C ASP A 400 13.93 -23.47 -0.54
N TYR A 401 12.68 -23.93 -0.41
CA TYR A 401 11.55 -23.13 0.10
C TYR A 401 10.61 -23.93 1.01
N THR A 402 10.86 -23.84 2.31
CA THR A 402 10.16 -24.64 3.34
C THR A 402 8.79 -24.08 3.75
N SER A 403 8.60 -22.76 3.75
CA SER A 403 7.43 -22.12 4.36
C SER A 403 6.07 -22.66 3.87
N PRO A 404 5.84 -22.90 2.56
CA PRO A 404 4.56 -23.44 2.09
C PRO A 404 4.27 -24.89 2.53
N ALA A 405 5.30 -25.66 2.88
CA ALA A 405 5.17 -27.04 3.34
C ALA A 405 4.80 -27.14 4.84
N ALA A 406 4.81 -26.02 5.57
CA ALA A 406 4.42 -26.01 6.96
C ALA A 406 2.92 -26.32 7.11
N GLY A 407 2.58 -27.08 8.16
CA GLY A 407 1.25 -26.96 8.75
C GLY A 407 1.09 -25.55 9.31
N GLY A 408 2.11 -25.13 10.08
CA GLY A 408 2.19 -23.84 10.73
C GLY A 408 1.22 -23.83 11.92
N HIS A 409 1.77 -23.87 13.12
CA HIS A 409 0.99 -23.81 14.34
C HIS A 409 1.98 -23.40 15.44
N TRP A 410 1.54 -22.64 16.42
CA TRP A 410 2.28 -22.39 17.64
C TRP A 410 2.31 -23.64 18.55
N ARG A 411 3.44 -24.35 18.57
CA ARG A 411 3.74 -25.39 19.57
C ARG A 411 5.23 -25.39 19.86
N PRO A 412 5.67 -24.89 21.02
CA PRO A 412 7.08 -24.80 21.38
C PRO A 412 7.86 -26.08 21.10
N HIS A 413 9.01 -25.92 20.44
CA HIS A 413 9.99 -26.99 20.22
C HIS A 413 11.21 -26.82 21.13
N SER A 414 11.37 -25.64 21.72
CA SER A 414 12.40 -25.36 22.72
C SER A 414 12.11 -26.09 24.01
N SER A 415 13.14 -26.71 24.57
CA SER A 415 13.10 -27.37 25.88
C SER A 415 13.25 -26.37 27.03
N SER A 416 13.17 -26.86 28.27
CA SER A 416 13.48 -26.11 29.49
C SER A 416 15.00 -25.91 29.70
N SER A 417 15.86 -26.47 28.82
CA SER A 417 17.32 -26.31 28.88
C SER A 417 17.74 -24.83 28.81
N PRO A 418 18.78 -24.40 29.54
CA PRO A 418 19.34 -23.06 29.39
C PRO A 418 19.74 -22.70 27.96
N SER A 419 20.12 -23.69 27.13
CA SER A 419 20.48 -23.49 25.71
C SER A 419 19.35 -22.91 24.87
N ASP A 420 18.10 -23.12 25.28
CA ASP A 420 16.92 -22.76 24.48
C ASP A 420 16.20 -21.52 25.02
N ALA A 421 16.77 -20.86 26.05
CA ALA A 421 16.14 -19.72 26.72
C ALA A 421 15.71 -18.60 25.76
N GLU A 422 16.55 -18.29 24.78
CA GLU A 422 16.26 -17.27 23.79
C GLU A 422 15.12 -17.68 22.83
N GLN A 423 15.04 -18.95 22.46
CA GLN A 423 13.97 -19.48 21.63
C GLN A 423 12.64 -19.47 22.39
N ARG A 424 12.66 -19.77 23.70
CA ARG A 424 11.47 -19.65 24.57
C ARG A 424 10.94 -18.23 24.62
N GLU A 425 11.83 -17.25 24.76
CA GLU A 425 11.45 -15.83 24.74
C GLU A 425 10.79 -15.47 23.39
N TRP A 426 11.34 -15.94 22.27
CA TRP A 426 10.75 -15.67 20.96
C TRP A 426 9.40 -16.36 20.75
N ASP A 427 9.28 -17.60 21.19
CA ASP A 427 8.03 -18.37 21.12
C ASP A 427 6.93 -17.67 21.92
N ALA A 428 7.22 -17.30 23.17
CA ALA A 428 6.28 -16.58 24.02
C ALA A 428 5.89 -15.21 23.46
N ARG A 429 6.88 -14.45 22.97
CA ARG A 429 6.63 -13.16 22.34
C ARG A 429 5.72 -13.27 21.13
N THR A 430 5.96 -14.26 20.27
CA THR A 430 5.16 -14.51 19.07
C THR A 430 3.72 -14.88 19.42
N TYR A 431 3.52 -15.75 20.41
CA TYR A 431 2.19 -16.12 20.91
C TYR A 431 1.40 -14.89 21.36
N ASN A 432 2.01 -14.06 22.22
CA ASN A 432 1.36 -12.89 22.78
C ASN A 432 0.96 -11.88 21.68
N VAL A 433 1.85 -11.61 20.72
CA VAL A 433 1.53 -10.67 19.63
C VAL A 433 0.43 -11.22 18.72
N TRP A 434 0.43 -12.53 18.42
CA TRP A 434 -0.68 -13.15 17.67
C TRP A 434 -2.02 -13.04 18.40
N ARG A 435 -2.03 -13.26 19.72
CA ARG A 435 -3.24 -13.09 20.56
C ARG A 435 -3.73 -11.65 20.55
N GLU A 436 -2.84 -10.69 20.77
CA GLU A 436 -3.17 -9.27 20.76
C GLU A 436 -3.73 -8.84 19.39
N LEU A 437 -3.17 -9.36 18.28
CA LEU A 437 -3.61 -9.08 16.92
C LEU A 437 -5.04 -9.61 16.64
N LEU A 438 -5.37 -10.79 17.14
CA LEU A 438 -6.75 -11.30 17.03
C LEU A 438 -7.71 -10.46 17.86
N ALA A 439 -7.36 -10.18 19.11
CA ALA A 439 -8.19 -9.37 20.01
C ALA A 439 -8.40 -7.94 19.50
N SER A 440 -7.45 -7.37 18.75
CA SER A 440 -7.60 -6.04 18.16
C SER A 440 -8.56 -6.04 16.98
N LYS A 441 -8.53 -7.08 16.13
CA LYS A 441 -9.46 -7.23 15.01
C LYS A 441 -10.88 -7.51 15.48
N GLU A 442 -11.04 -8.23 16.59
CA GLU A 442 -12.35 -8.38 17.24
C GLU A 442 -12.89 -7.02 17.73
N LYS A 443 -12.04 -6.17 18.30
CA LYS A 443 -12.43 -4.79 18.72
C LYS A 443 -12.78 -3.88 17.55
N GLU A 444 -12.27 -4.15 16.35
CA GLU A 444 -12.67 -3.46 15.11
C GLU A 444 -14.06 -3.91 14.60
N GLY A 445 -14.71 -4.87 15.27
CA GLY A 445 -16.06 -5.34 14.95
C GLY A 445 -16.13 -6.45 13.91
N LEU A 446 -15.00 -7.09 13.58
CA LEU A 446 -14.94 -8.22 12.64
C LEU A 446 -15.42 -9.51 13.30
N SER A 447 -16.19 -10.33 12.57
CA SER A 447 -16.55 -11.68 13.04
C SER A 447 -15.32 -12.59 13.07
N LYS A 448 -15.37 -13.66 13.87
CA LYS A 448 -14.29 -14.64 13.96
C LYS A 448 -13.91 -15.22 12.59
N GLU A 449 -14.90 -15.55 11.76
CA GLU A 449 -14.68 -16.05 10.40
C GLU A 449 -14.05 -15.01 9.47
N GLU A 450 -14.43 -13.74 9.62
CA GLU A 450 -13.84 -12.63 8.83
C GLU A 450 -12.39 -12.37 9.22
N ILE A 451 -12.07 -12.45 10.51
CA ILE A 451 -10.70 -12.35 11.02
C ILE A 451 -9.88 -13.47 10.41
N GLU A 452 -10.28 -14.73 10.61
CA GLU A 452 -9.55 -15.89 10.11
C GLU A 452 -9.27 -15.84 8.61
N LYS A 453 -10.23 -15.35 7.82
CA LYS A 453 -10.06 -15.22 6.37
C LYS A 453 -9.16 -14.04 5.95
N LYS A 454 -9.23 -12.90 6.64
CA LYS A 454 -8.44 -11.69 6.30
C LYS A 454 -7.01 -11.76 6.83
N VAL A 455 -6.87 -12.31 8.02
CA VAL A 455 -5.64 -12.34 8.82
C VAL A 455 -4.91 -13.67 8.58
N GLY A 456 -5.62 -14.73 8.22
CA GLY A 456 -5.02 -16.07 8.05
C GLY A 456 -4.67 -16.76 9.38
N LEU A 457 -5.07 -16.15 10.50
CA LEU A 457 -4.78 -16.49 11.89
C LEU A 457 -6.08 -16.75 12.61
N GLY A 458 -6.13 -17.85 13.36
CA GLY A 458 -7.31 -18.26 14.10
C GLY A 458 -6.93 -19.14 15.26
N ILE A 459 -7.69 -19.01 16.34
CA ILE A 459 -7.52 -19.79 17.56
C ILE A 459 -8.40 -21.03 17.46
N ARG A 460 -7.78 -22.20 17.64
CA ARG A 460 -8.44 -23.51 17.73
C ARG A 460 -7.96 -24.25 18.96
N GLU A 461 -8.84 -25.00 19.61
CA GLU A 461 -8.46 -25.99 20.61
C GLU A 461 -7.39 -26.92 20.02
N SER A 462 -6.44 -27.35 20.84
CA SER A 462 -5.44 -28.35 20.50
C SER A 462 -5.22 -29.37 21.62
N ARG A 463 -4.81 -30.58 21.24
CA ARG A 463 -4.45 -31.67 22.15
C ARG A 463 -3.08 -32.20 21.80
N ASN A 464 -2.22 -32.29 22.82
CA ASN A 464 -0.89 -32.84 22.70
C ASN A 464 -0.82 -34.15 23.49
N TYR A 465 -0.40 -35.22 22.82
CA TYR A 465 -0.22 -36.55 23.37
C TYR A 465 1.27 -36.89 23.36
N TRP A 466 1.76 -37.49 24.44
CA TRP A 466 3.12 -37.99 24.57
C TRP A 466 3.06 -39.49 24.82
N GLY A 467 3.65 -40.26 23.90
CA GLY A 467 3.70 -41.73 24.01
C GLY A 467 4.82 -42.22 24.93
N MET A 468 5.75 -41.35 25.33
CA MET A 468 6.88 -41.65 26.19
C MET A 468 7.11 -40.55 27.22
N GLU A 469 7.67 -40.91 28.38
CA GLU A 469 8.08 -39.96 29.41
C GLU A 469 9.30 -39.14 28.96
N SER A 470 9.36 -37.87 29.37
CA SER A 470 10.38 -36.89 29.03
C SER A 470 10.45 -35.83 30.14
N SER A 471 11.45 -34.95 30.12
CA SER A 471 11.54 -33.82 31.06
C SER A 471 10.33 -32.89 31.03
N GLU A 472 9.56 -32.88 29.94
CA GLU A 472 8.30 -32.11 29.82
C GLU A 472 7.11 -32.80 30.51
N THR A 473 7.15 -34.12 30.59
CA THR A 473 6.06 -34.97 31.08
C THR A 473 6.35 -35.65 32.42
N GLU A 474 7.56 -35.45 32.95
CA GLU A 474 7.99 -35.92 34.26
C GLU A 474 7.00 -35.47 35.35
N GLY A 475 6.53 -36.42 36.17
CA GLY A 475 5.52 -36.18 37.21
C GLY A 475 4.06 -36.09 36.72
N GLY A 476 3.82 -36.08 35.40
CA GLY A 476 2.47 -36.17 34.81
C GLY A 476 1.52 -35.05 35.23
N ASP A 477 2.05 -33.90 35.63
CA ASP A 477 1.32 -32.74 36.13
C ASP A 477 1.57 -31.47 35.29
N GLY A 478 2.34 -31.62 34.20
CA GLY A 478 2.71 -30.57 33.25
C GLY A 478 3.54 -29.44 33.85
N ARG A 479 4.16 -29.61 35.03
CA ARG A 479 5.12 -28.63 35.58
C ARG A 479 6.41 -28.54 34.76
N GLY A 480 6.76 -29.58 34.02
CA GLY A 480 7.89 -29.59 33.08
C GLY A 480 7.69 -28.73 31.83
N LEU A 481 6.46 -28.29 31.54
CA LEU A 481 6.13 -27.45 30.37
C LEU A 481 6.42 -25.97 30.67
N TRP A 482 7.53 -25.46 30.18
CA TRP A 482 7.92 -24.06 30.42
C TRP A 482 6.88 -23.04 29.94
N TRP A 483 6.12 -23.37 28.88
CA TRP A 483 5.15 -22.49 28.24
C TRP A 483 3.77 -22.51 28.93
N ARG A 484 3.63 -23.25 30.04
CA ARG A 484 2.39 -23.35 30.82
C ARG A 484 1.82 -22.00 31.23
N GLU A 485 2.69 -21.06 31.60
CA GLU A 485 2.28 -19.72 32.04
C GLU A 485 2.02 -18.77 30.86
N THR A 486 2.47 -19.13 29.66
CA THR A 486 2.29 -18.33 28.44
C THR A 486 0.97 -18.65 27.76
N VAL A 487 0.55 -19.93 27.77
CA VAL A 487 -0.67 -20.38 27.10
C VAL A 487 -1.86 -20.28 28.05
N GLU A 488 -2.85 -19.47 27.68
CA GLU A 488 -4.11 -19.40 28.41
C GLU A 488 -4.92 -20.70 28.26
N GLY A 489 -5.59 -21.11 29.34
CA GLY A 489 -6.47 -22.28 29.33
C GLY A 489 -5.77 -23.63 29.25
N LEU A 490 -4.47 -23.71 29.56
CA LEU A 490 -3.76 -24.99 29.59
C LEU A 490 -4.25 -25.87 30.74
N GLU A 491 -4.81 -27.02 30.40
CA GLU A 491 -5.18 -28.08 31.33
C GLU A 491 -4.31 -29.32 31.13
N VAL A 492 -3.87 -29.95 32.24
CA VAL A 492 -3.10 -31.20 32.19
C VAL A 492 -4.03 -32.37 32.43
N LEU A 493 -4.16 -33.20 31.40
CA LEU A 493 -5.10 -34.30 31.37
C LEU A 493 -4.50 -35.60 31.89
N ARG A 494 -5.01 -36.10 33.01
CA ARG A 494 -4.74 -37.46 33.49
C ARG A 494 -5.88 -38.37 33.03
N GLY A 495 -5.70 -39.04 31.89
CA GLY A 495 -6.76 -39.80 31.22
C GLY A 495 -7.72 -38.89 30.43
N LYS A 496 -8.29 -39.45 29.35
CA LYS A 496 -8.97 -38.75 28.23
C LYS A 496 -9.85 -37.54 28.65
N ASN A 497 -9.43 -36.29 28.32
CA ASN A 497 -10.18 -35.25 27.55
C ASN A 497 -9.90 -33.76 27.91
N GLN A 498 -9.63 -32.92 26.86
CA GLN A 498 -9.73 -31.41 26.72
C GLN A 498 -8.63 -30.51 27.37
N SER A 499 -8.06 -29.44 26.83
CA SER A 499 -8.07 -28.66 25.57
C SER A 499 -6.97 -27.56 25.71
N GLY A 500 -6.45 -26.96 24.63
CA GLY A 500 -5.56 -25.75 24.69
C GLY A 500 -5.03 -25.27 23.33
N GLU A 501 -4.86 -23.97 23.05
CA GLU A 501 -5.05 -23.38 21.70
C GLU A 501 -3.82 -23.02 20.81
N VAL A 502 -4.00 -22.90 19.46
CA VAL A 502 -2.94 -22.61 18.46
C VAL A 502 -3.36 -21.76 17.21
N VAL A 503 -2.40 -21.06 16.53
CA VAL A 503 -2.56 -19.98 15.50
C VAL A 503 -1.51 -19.98 14.32
N ASN A 504 -1.77 -19.37 13.12
CA ASN A 504 -0.92 -19.27 11.88
C ASN A 504 -1.06 -17.96 11.00
N TYR A 505 -0.18 -17.61 10.02
CA TYR A 505 -0.29 -16.32 9.22
C TYR A 505 0.32 -16.31 7.78
N GLY A 506 -0.07 -15.32 6.93
CA GLY A 506 0.42 -15.02 5.54
C GLY A 506 0.58 -13.51 5.15
N ASP A 507 0.98 -13.24 3.89
CA ASP A 507 2.00 -12.24 3.46
C ASP A 507 1.56 -10.88 2.87
N ASP A 508 2.54 -9.94 2.68
CA ASP A 508 2.67 -9.09 1.46
C ASP A 508 3.98 -8.27 1.34
N GLY A 509 4.52 -8.16 0.11
CA GLY A 509 5.55 -7.19 -0.33
C GLY A 509 6.95 -7.76 -0.68
N VAL A 510 7.17 -8.25 -1.92
CA VAL A 510 8.41 -8.98 -2.30
C VAL A 510 8.86 -8.77 -3.76
N ILE A 511 10.18 -8.74 -4.00
CA ILE A 511 10.79 -8.74 -5.34
C ILE A 511 11.37 -10.14 -5.66
N ARG A 512 10.92 -10.75 -6.76
CA ARG A 512 11.41 -12.05 -7.25
C ARG A 512 12.68 -11.90 -8.08
N THR A 513 13.78 -12.52 -7.66
CA THR A 513 15.03 -12.61 -8.45
C THR A 513 15.95 -13.70 -7.88
N THR A 514 16.94 -14.14 -8.65
CA THR A 514 17.96 -15.11 -8.21
C THR A 514 19.26 -14.40 -7.85
N VAL A 515 19.97 -14.93 -6.84
CA VAL A 515 21.28 -14.45 -6.39
C VAL A 515 22.31 -15.54 -6.58
N ASP A 516 23.48 -15.20 -7.12
CA ASP A 516 24.61 -16.12 -7.21
C ASP A 516 25.21 -16.39 -5.83
N MET A 517 25.29 -17.68 -5.47
CA MET A 517 25.78 -18.15 -4.17
C MET A 517 27.12 -18.89 -4.27
N SER A 518 27.68 -19.03 -5.49
CA SER A 518 28.87 -19.83 -5.77
C SER A 518 30.17 -19.23 -5.22
N THR A 519 30.15 -17.94 -4.87
CA THR A 519 31.32 -17.13 -4.53
C THR A 519 31.39 -16.76 -3.05
N GLY A 520 30.64 -17.48 -2.19
CA GLY A 520 30.62 -17.27 -0.74
C GLY A 520 29.90 -15.98 -0.31
N LEU A 521 29.91 -15.68 0.98
CA LEU A 521 29.12 -14.59 1.57
C LEU A 521 29.44 -13.21 0.98
N SER A 522 30.70 -12.93 0.64
CA SER A 522 31.09 -11.68 -0.04
C SER A 522 30.52 -11.57 -1.44
N GLY A 523 30.56 -12.66 -2.22
CA GLY A 523 30.01 -12.67 -3.56
C GLY A 523 28.47 -12.55 -3.57
N VAL A 524 27.79 -13.14 -2.57
CA VAL A 524 26.35 -12.93 -2.37
C VAL A 524 26.03 -11.45 -2.11
N VAL A 525 26.82 -10.76 -1.28
CA VAL A 525 26.63 -9.32 -1.02
C VAL A 525 26.83 -8.51 -2.31
N ASP A 526 27.83 -8.84 -3.12
CA ASP A 526 28.11 -8.16 -4.39
C ASP A 526 27.02 -8.39 -5.44
N ASP A 527 26.51 -9.62 -5.56
CA ASP A 527 25.42 -9.90 -6.49
C ASP A 527 24.10 -9.28 -6.01
N VAL A 528 23.82 -9.24 -4.70
CA VAL A 528 22.70 -8.49 -4.14
C VAL A 528 22.81 -7.00 -4.49
N LYS A 529 23.98 -6.38 -4.32
CA LYS A 529 24.22 -4.99 -4.73
C LYS A 529 23.93 -4.78 -6.21
N LYS A 530 24.45 -5.67 -7.07
CA LYS A 530 24.21 -5.63 -8.51
C LYS A 530 22.73 -5.73 -8.84
N LYS A 531 22.02 -6.72 -8.31
CA LYS A 531 20.58 -6.92 -8.53
C LYS A 531 19.77 -5.71 -8.08
N ILE A 532 20.04 -5.18 -6.89
CA ILE A 532 19.34 -3.98 -6.41
C ILE A 532 19.63 -2.78 -7.30
N SER A 533 20.85 -2.62 -7.81
CA SER A 533 21.19 -1.51 -8.72
C SER A 533 20.45 -1.56 -10.06
N GLU A 534 20.03 -2.76 -10.52
CA GLU A 534 19.20 -2.96 -11.72
C GLU A 534 17.76 -2.47 -11.49
N PHE A 535 17.22 -2.62 -10.26
CA PHE A 535 15.83 -2.24 -9.93
C PHE A 535 15.69 -0.85 -9.28
N LYS A 536 16.70 -0.40 -8.52
CA LYS A 536 16.73 0.84 -7.73
C LYS A 536 18.10 1.52 -7.88
N LYS A 537 18.27 2.25 -8.99
CA LYS A 537 19.55 2.87 -9.36
C LYS A 537 19.91 4.03 -8.43
N GLY A 538 21.05 3.94 -7.75
CA GLY A 538 21.63 5.02 -6.93
C GLY A 538 21.38 4.92 -5.42
N GLU A 539 20.77 3.84 -4.93
CA GLU A 539 20.52 3.65 -3.49
C GLU A 539 21.63 2.82 -2.82
N GLU A 540 22.15 3.30 -1.70
CA GLU A 540 23.20 2.64 -0.90
C GLU A 540 22.59 1.54 -0.02
N ILE A 541 23.12 0.31 -0.08
CA ILE A 541 22.72 -0.77 0.82
C ILE A 541 23.53 -0.66 2.12
N VAL A 542 22.85 -0.47 3.26
CA VAL A 542 23.50 -0.35 4.57
C VAL A 542 23.47 -1.63 5.39
N ALA A 543 22.46 -2.49 5.15
CA ALA A 543 22.35 -3.79 5.82
C ALA A 543 21.70 -4.84 4.92
N LEU A 544 22.13 -6.09 5.08
CA LEU A 544 21.59 -7.30 4.46
C LEU A 544 21.17 -8.27 5.56
N VAL A 545 19.89 -8.65 5.59
CA VAL A 545 19.37 -9.72 6.43
C VAL A 545 19.39 -11.01 5.63
N ASN A 546 20.18 -11.99 6.07
CA ASN A 546 20.18 -13.33 5.49
C ASN A 546 19.10 -14.20 6.15
N ALA A 547 17.96 -14.37 5.46
CA ALA A 547 16.82 -15.19 5.87
C ALA A 547 16.58 -16.38 4.91
N THR A 548 17.67 -17.01 4.44
CA THR A 548 17.64 -18.02 3.36
C THR A 548 17.43 -19.48 3.80
N GLY A 549 17.22 -19.75 5.10
CA GLY A 549 16.96 -21.10 5.59
C GLY A 549 18.11 -22.08 5.33
N LEU A 550 17.84 -23.23 4.70
CA LEU A 550 18.86 -24.25 4.38
C LEU A 550 19.89 -23.74 3.37
N VAL A 551 19.47 -22.85 2.48
CA VAL A 551 20.28 -22.35 1.36
C VAL A 551 21.51 -21.58 1.85
N ALA A 552 21.47 -21.04 3.08
CA ALA A 552 22.62 -20.42 3.73
C ALA A 552 23.88 -21.30 3.69
N ARG A 553 23.74 -22.64 3.70
CA ARG A 553 24.85 -23.60 3.64
C ARG A 553 25.76 -23.46 2.41
N HIS A 554 25.26 -22.86 1.33
CA HIS A 554 26.02 -22.73 0.08
C HIS A 554 27.04 -21.60 0.11
N PHE A 555 26.85 -20.60 0.98
CA PHE A 555 27.66 -19.37 0.95
C PHE A 555 28.20 -18.93 2.31
N VAL A 556 27.77 -19.53 3.42
CA VAL A 556 28.42 -19.33 4.72
C VAL A 556 29.72 -20.16 4.83
N GLU A 557 30.57 -19.82 5.79
CA GLU A 557 31.83 -20.54 6.06
C GLU A 557 31.61 -22.05 6.27
N LYS A 558 32.61 -22.87 5.87
CA LYS A 558 32.48 -24.34 5.83
C LYS A 558 32.02 -24.96 7.16
N ASP A 559 32.57 -24.50 8.28
CA ASP A 559 32.23 -25.01 9.62
C ASP A 559 30.79 -24.68 10.02
N GLU A 560 30.30 -23.53 9.55
CA GLU A 560 28.94 -23.09 9.78
C GLU A 560 27.95 -23.80 8.83
N ALA A 561 28.34 -24.00 7.57
CA ALA A 561 27.58 -24.76 6.59
C ALA A 561 27.37 -26.22 7.04
N ALA A 562 28.36 -26.83 7.69
CA ALA A 562 28.28 -28.19 8.24
C ALA A 562 27.28 -28.34 9.40
N LYS A 563 26.85 -27.22 10.01
CA LYS A 563 25.81 -27.24 11.06
C LYS A 563 24.40 -27.28 10.47
N LEU A 564 24.20 -26.89 9.21
CA LEU A 564 22.89 -26.87 8.56
C LEU A 564 22.55 -28.22 7.94
N TYR A 565 21.37 -28.76 8.28
CA TYR A 565 20.89 -30.04 7.78
C TYR A 565 19.35 -30.05 7.69
N PRO A 566 18.78 -30.80 6.74
CA PRO A 566 17.34 -30.88 6.59
C PRO A 566 16.76 -31.85 7.61
N VAL A 567 15.53 -31.60 8.03
CA VAL A 567 14.69 -32.62 8.65
C VAL A 567 13.43 -32.75 7.80
N ARG A 568 13.42 -33.74 6.91
CA ARG A 568 12.31 -33.98 5.98
C ARG A 568 11.04 -34.31 6.75
N GLY A 569 9.93 -33.68 6.35
CA GLY A 569 8.60 -33.90 6.89
C GLY A 569 7.58 -33.98 5.77
N GLN A 570 6.99 -35.17 5.60
CA GLN A 570 5.91 -35.39 4.66
C GLN A 570 4.55 -35.13 5.32
N THR A 571 3.66 -34.53 4.57
CA THR A 571 2.30 -34.18 5.00
C THR A 571 1.29 -34.49 3.90
N VAL A 572 0.05 -34.75 4.32
CA VAL A 572 -1.10 -34.99 3.48
C VAL A 572 -2.14 -33.93 3.79
N VAL A 573 -2.48 -33.09 2.82
CA VAL A 573 -3.53 -32.09 2.91
C VAL A 573 -4.84 -32.73 2.48
N VAL A 574 -5.86 -32.65 3.33
CA VAL A 574 -7.18 -33.24 3.10
C VAL A 574 -8.27 -32.17 3.12
N ARG A 575 -9.41 -32.44 2.46
CA ARG A 575 -10.59 -31.56 2.49
C ARG A 575 -11.25 -31.60 3.87
N GLY A 576 -11.74 -30.45 4.31
CA GLY A 576 -12.43 -30.25 5.58
C GLY A 576 -11.50 -29.64 6.62
N GLU A 577 -12.07 -28.86 7.52
CA GLU A 577 -11.36 -28.23 8.63
C GLU A 577 -11.63 -29.01 9.92
N ALA A 578 -10.57 -29.58 10.52
CA ALA A 578 -10.69 -30.26 11.80
C ALA A 578 -11.15 -29.28 12.89
N LYS A 579 -11.96 -29.77 13.83
CA LYS A 579 -12.50 -28.92 14.92
C LYS A 579 -11.41 -28.44 15.88
N MET A 580 -10.30 -29.18 15.97
CA MET A 580 -9.17 -28.92 16.86
C MET A 580 -7.86 -29.42 16.24
N GLY A 581 -6.74 -28.81 16.65
CA GLY A 581 -5.41 -29.33 16.36
C GLY A 581 -5.07 -30.55 17.23
N ARG A 582 -4.41 -31.56 16.71
CA ARG A 582 -3.95 -32.71 17.53
C ARG A 582 -2.52 -33.04 17.17
N THR A 583 -1.68 -33.30 18.15
CA THR A 583 -0.29 -33.73 17.95
C THR A 583 0.00 -34.90 18.88
N PHE A 584 0.48 -36.01 18.33
CA PHE A 584 0.91 -37.18 19.08
C PHE A 584 2.40 -37.41 18.82
N SER A 585 3.21 -37.13 19.84
CA SER A 585 4.66 -37.33 19.82
C SER A 585 5.02 -38.68 20.43
N ALA A 586 6.01 -39.34 19.84
CA ALA A 586 6.61 -40.57 20.32
C ALA A 586 5.62 -41.75 20.49
N TYR A 587 4.65 -41.89 19.58
CA TYR A 587 3.61 -42.93 19.65
C TYR A 587 4.14 -44.35 19.38
N ASP A 588 5.10 -44.52 18.48
CA ASP A 588 5.74 -45.81 18.13
C ASP A 588 7.29 -45.69 18.23
N GLY A 589 7.78 -44.83 19.15
CA GLY A 589 9.20 -44.57 19.39
C GLY A 589 9.58 -43.08 19.27
N PRO A 590 10.78 -42.67 19.71
CA PRO A 590 11.13 -41.27 19.99
C PRO A 590 11.02 -40.31 18.78
N ASP A 591 11.24 -40.81 17.56
CA ASP A 591 11.19 -40.01 16.34
C ASP A 591 9.81 -39.97 15.67
N SER A 592 8.86 -40.78 16.15
CA SER A 592 7.52 -40.87 15.58
C SER A 592 6.68 -39.63 15.94
N ILE A 593 5.98 -39.07 14.96
CA ILE A 593 5.07 -37.95 15.18
C ILE A 593 3.84 -38.07 14.28
N ALA A 594 2.66 -37.86 14.85
CA ALA A 594 1.41 -37.71 14.12
C ALA A 594 0.79 -36.37 14.48
N TYR A 595 0.20 -35.67 13.52
CA TYR A 595 -0.51 -34.42 13.79
C TYR A 595 -1.64 -34.18 12.80
N VAL A 596 -2.65 -33.46 13.29
CA VAL A 596 -3.83 -33.00 12.57
C VAL A 596 -3.92 -31.51 12.81
N LEU A 597 -3.65 -30.71 11.79
CA LEU A 597 -3.53 -29.27 11.91
C LEU A 597 -4.55 -28.59 11.00
N PRO A 598 -5.68 -28.08 11.53
CA PRO A 598 -6.65 -27.35 10.72
C PRO A 598 -6.04 -26.06 10.19
N ARG A 599 -6.25 -25.77 8.90
CA ARG A 599 -5.88 -24.50 8.29
C ARG A 599 -7.11 -23.60 8.29
N VAL A 600 -7.21 -22.76 9.31
CA VAL A 600 -8.35 -21.87 9.56
C VAL A 600 -8.74 -21.07 8.32
N GLY A 601 -10.03 -21.06 8.00
CA GLY A 601 -10.58 -20.30 6.88
C GLY A 601 -10.25 -20.86 5.48
N SER A 602 -9.49 -21.96 5.39
CA SER A 602 -9.13 -22.59 4.10
C SER A 602 -10.03 -23.75 3.71
N GLY A 603 -10.80 -24.31 4.66
CA GLY A 603 -11.57 -25.54 4.44
C GLY A 603 -10.70 -26.79 4.23
N THR A 604 -9.44 -26.76 4.69
CA THR A 604 -8.48 -27.88 4.58
C THR A 604 -7.78 -28.17 5.90
N THR A 605 -7.26 -29.39 6.04
CA THR A 605 -6.49 -29.84 7.21
C THR A 605 -5.20 -30.51 6.76
N VAL A 606 -4.11 -30.26 7.47
CA VAL A 606 -2.83 -30.93 7.26
C VAL A 606 -2.72 -32.12 8.20
N LEU A 607 -2.60 -33.31 7.63
CA LEU A 607 -2.28 -34.54 8.33
C LEU A 607 -0.78 -34.79 8.19
N GLY A 608 -0.12 -35.09 9.29
CA GLY A 608 1.27 -35.50 9.30
C GLY A 608 1.55 -36.52 10.40
N GLY A 609 2.81 -36.94 10.57
CA GLY A 609 3.91 -36.53 9.72
C GLY A 609 5.13 -37.42 9.85
N SER A 610 6.27 -36.90 9.43
CA SER A 610 7.56 -37.56 9.55
C SER A 610 8.67 -36.61 10.02
N LYS A 611 9.71 -37.21 10.61
CA LYS A 611 10.96 -36.58 11.03
C LYS A 611 12.14 -37.40 10.52
N GLN A 612 12.59 -37.13 9.30
CA GLN A 612 13.73 -37.83 8.69
C GLN A 612 14.95 -36.88 8.64
N VAL A 613 15.82 -37.02 9.64
CA VAL A 613 17.03 -36.18 9.77
C VAL A 613 18.01 -36.47 8.63
N GLY A 614 18.52 -35.42 7.99
CA GLY A 614 19.52 -35.54 6.93
C GLY A 614 18.96 -35.99 5.57
N ASN A 615 17.67 -36.30 5.47
CA ASN A 615 17.04 -36.67 4.21
C ASN A 615 16.72 -35.42 3.38
N TRP A 616 17.23 -35.39 2.15
CA TRP A 616 17.07 -34.29 1.18
C TRP A 616 15.99 -34.54 0.13
N ASP A 617 15.34 -35.70 0.14
CA ASP A 617 14.33 -36.05 -0.86
C ASP A 617 13.08 -35.18 -0.69
N VAL A 618 12.69 -34.51 -1.77
CA VAL A 618 11.53 -33.62 -1.83
C VAL A 618 10.31 -34.30 -2.44
N ASN A 619 10.46 -35.51 -2.97
CA ASN A 619 9.39 -36.24 -3.61
C ASN A 619 8.47 -36.88 -2.58
N GLU A 620 7.26 -37.24 -2.99
CA GLU A 620 6.36 -38.04 -2.18
C GLU A 620 6.90 -39.47 -2.00
N ASP A 621 6.91 -39.93 -0.76
CA ASP A 621 7.06 -41.34 -0.41
C ASP A 621 5.65 -41.93 -0.20
N LYS A 622 5.18 -42.73 -1.17
CA LYS A 622 3.81 -43.28 -1.15
C LYS A 622 3.56 -44.22 0.02
N GLU A 623 4.56 -44.97 0.45
CA GLU A 623 4.43 -45.88 1.60
C GLU A 623 4.27 -45.07 2.89
N LEU A 624 5.04 -43.98 3.02
CA LEU A 624 4.91 -43.05 4.13
C LEU A 624 3.55 -42.34 4.12
N THR A 625 3.00 -42.00 2.95
CA THR A 625 1.64 -41.45 2.82
C THR A 625 0.61 -42.40 3.42
N VAL A 626 0.65 -43.68 3.03
CA VAL A 626 -0.24 -44.72 3.55
C VAL A 626 -0.09 -44.83 5.07
N LYS A 627 1.16 -44.91 5.56
CA LYS A 627 1.45 -45.01 6.99
C LYS A 627 0.93 -43.82 7.80
N ILE A 628 1.08 -42.58 7.30
CA ILE A 628 0.53 -41.39 7.95
C ILE A 628 -0.99 -41.53 8.09
N LEU A 629 -1.69 -41.89 7.01
CA LEU A 629 -3.15 -42.01 7.03
C LEU A 629 -3.62 -43.15 7.94
N GLU A 630 -2.92 -44.28 7.96
CA GLU A 630 -3.21 -45.40 8.84
C GLU A 630 -3.04 -45.04 10.31
N VAL A 631 -1.96 -44.35 10.69
CA VAL A 631 -1.74 -43.88 12.07
C VAL A 631 -2.84 -42.91 12.49
N ILE A 632 -3.19 -41.93 11.64
CA ILE A 632 -4.29 -40.99 11.95
C ILE A 632 -5.62 -41.74 12.16
N LYS A 633 -5.91 -42.78 11.36
CA LYS A 633 -7.10 -43.62 11.53
C LYS A 633 -7.04 -44.47 12.80
N ARG A 634 -5.94 -45.17 13.02
CA ARG A 634 -5.71 -46.08 14.16
C ARG A 634 -5.88 -45.35 15.49
N GLU A 635 -5.31 -44.16 15.59
CA GLU A 635 -5.36 -43.32 16.80
C GLU A 635 -6.64 -42.46 16.90
N GLY A 636 -7.53 -42.52 15.90
CA GLY A 636 -8.78 -41.76 15.88
C GLY A 636 -8.60 -40.24 15.89
N LEU A 637 -7.50 -39.73 15.32
CA LEU A 637 -7.09 -38.33 15.45
C LEU A 637 -7.87 -37.37 14.55
N ALA A 638 -8.60 -37.84 13.54
CA ALA A 638 -9.35 -37.00 12.61
C ALA A 638 -10.62 -37.67 12.06
N GLU A 639 -11.34 -38.42 12.90
CA GLU A 639 -12.53 -39.17 12.46
C GLU A 639 -13.60 -38.26 11.85
N GLU A 640 -13.67 -37.00 12.29
CA GLU A 640 -14.59 -35.98 11.76
C GLU A 640 -14.32 -35.58 10.30
N LEU A 641 -13.14 -35.89 9.75
CA LEU A 641 -12.76 -35.56 8.37
C LEU A 641 -12.94 -36.73 7.41
N ARG A 642 -13.42 -37.88 7.89
CA ARG A 642 -13.63 -39.06 7.04
C ARG A 642 -15.00 -39.01 6.38
N THR A 643 -15.00 -39.03 5.06
CA THR A 643 -16.21 -39.07 4.22
C THR A 643 -16.35 -40.42 3.55
N ASP A 644 -17.56 -40.74 3.10
CA ASP A 644 -17.78 -41.96 2.30
C ASP A 644 -16.99 -41.87 1.00
N THR A 645 -16.09 -42.83 0.79
CA THR A 645 -15.34 -42.94 -0.47
C THR A 645 -16.20 -43.62 -1.53
N LYS A 646 -15.78 -43.53 -2.80
CA LYS A 646 -16.46 -44.17 -3.95
C LYS A 646 -16.67 -45.69 -3.78
N ASN A 647 -15.96 -46.32 -2.86
CA ASN A 647 -16.02 -47.76 -2.61
C ASN A 647 -16.85 -48.13 -1.35
N GLY A 648 -17.54 -47.16 -0.72
CA GLY A 648 -18.35 -47.39 0.47
C GLY A 648 -17.58 -47.44 1.80
N GLU A 649 -16.24 -47.29 1.78
CA GLU A 649 -15.41 -47.17 2.98
C GLU A 649 -15.25 -45.69 3.41
N LYS A 650 -15.24 -45.40 4.71
CA LYS A 650 -14.95 -44.05 5.23
C LYS A 650 -13.46 -43.73 5.10
N GLY A 651 -13.11 -42.70 4.33
CA GLY A 651 -11.72 -42.30 4.05
C GLY A 651 -11.53 -40.79 3.98
N PHE A 652 -10.29 -40.34 3.79
CA PHE A 652 -9.97 -38.92 3.65
C PHE A 652 -9.98 -38.51 2.19
N GLU A 653 -10.59 -37.36 1.86
CA GLU A 653 -10.46 -36.75 0.55
C GLU A 653 -9.12 -36.00 0.47
N ILE A 654 -8.12 -36.62 -0.15
CA ILE A 654 -6.78 -36.06 -0.31
C ILE A 654 -6.78 -34.97 -1.39
N ILE A 655 -6.33 -33.77 -1.02
CA ILE A 655 -6.15 -32.64 -1.93
C ILE A 655 -4.72 -32.62 -2.47
N LYS A 656 -3.73 -32.81 -1.60
CA LYS A 656 -2.30 -32.70 -1.94
C LYS A 656 -1.44 -33.50 -0.99
N VAL A 657 -0.40 -34.14 -1.49
CA VAL A 657 0.70 -34.70 -0.69
C VAL A 657 1.96 -33.89 -0.96
N GLY A 658 2.77 -33.63 0.06
CA GLY A 658 4.03 -32.91 -0.10
C GLY A 658 5.03 -33.17 1.01
N ALA A 659 6.31 -33.07 0.68
CA ALA A 659 7.42 -33.14 1.62
C ALA A 659 8.15 -31.80 1.70
N GLY A 660 8.35 -31.31 2.93
CA GLY A 660 9.13 -30.11 3.22
C GLY A 660 10.43 -30.44 3.93
N LEU A 661 11.50 -29.71 3.61
CA LEU A 661 12.79 -29.82 4.29
C LEU A 661 12.90 -28.75 5.37
N ARG A 662 12.77 -29.13 6.65
CA ARG A 662 12.90 -28.19 7.76
C ARG A 662 14.36 -27.72 7.87
N PRO A 663 14.65 -26.40 7.94
CA PRO A 663 16.01 -25.86 7.98
C PRO A 663 16.62 -25.96 9.38
N ALA A 664 17.02 -27.16 9.80
CA ALA A 664 17.63 -27.37 11.10
C ALA A 664 19.11 -26.96 11.12
N ARG A 665 19.56 -26.52 12.30
CA ARG A 665 20.94 -26.10 12.53
C ARG A 665 21.45 -26.64 13.86
N LYS A 666 22.64 -27.25 13.89
CA LYS A 666 23.30 -27.64 15.15
C LYS A 666 23.57 -26.39 16.00
N GLY A 667 23.09 -26.40 17.25
CA GLY A 667 23.16 -25.25 18.15
C GLY A 667 21.99 -24.26 18.01
N GLY A 668 20.93 -24.60 17.28
CA GLY A 668 19.73 -23.79 17.15
C GLY A 668 19.82 -22.67 16.09
N PRO A 669 18.80 -21.82 15.99
CA PRO A 669 18.73 -20.74 15.01
C PRO A 669 19.88 -19.75 15.19
N ARG A 670 20.46 -19.29 14.08
CA ARG A 670 21.48 -18.23 14.08
C ARG A 670 20.79 -16.89 13.84
N VAL A 671 20.62 -16.12 14.91
CA VAL A 671 20.11 -14.74 14.86
C VAL A 671 21.16 -13.79 15.44
N GLU A 672 22.12 -13.37 14.62
CA GLU A 672 23.25 -12.54 15.06
C GLU A 672 23.89 -11.78 13.89
N VAL A 673 24.68 -10.75 14.22
CA VAL A 673 25.50 -10.03 13.24
C VAL A 673 26.69 -10.89 12.82
N GLU A 674 27.04 -10.85 11.54
CA GLU A 674 28.25 -11.50 11.05
C GLU A 674 29.49 -10.96 11.79
N ARG A 675 30.36 -11.87 12.28
CA ARG A 675 31.48 -11.49 13.15
C ARG A 675 32.77 -11.28 12.36
N ASN A 676 33.65 -10.46 12.90
CA ASN A 676 35.01 -10.26 12.39
C ASN A 676 35.94 -11.43 12.80
N LYS A 677 37.10 -11.55 12.12
CA LYS A 677 38.08 -12.65 12.33
C LYS A 677 38.60 -12.75 13.78
N SER A 678 38.48 -11.68 14.57
CA SER A 678 38.84 -11.61 15.99
C SER A 678 37.71 -12.03 16.95
N GLY A 679 36.51 -12.33 16.43
CA GLY A 679 35.34 -12.74 17.21
C GLY A 679 34.68 -11.64 18.06
N LYS A 680 35.15 -10.38 17.96
CA LYS A 680 34.68 -9.22 18.74
C LYS A 680 34.15 -8.11 17.84
N GLY A 681 32.81 -7.98 17.76
CA GLY A 681 32.13 -6.94 16.99
C GLY A 681 31.60 -7.41 15.63
N GLY A 682 30.67 -6.65 15.05
CA GLY A 682 30.13 -6.93 13.74
C GLY A 682 31.16 -6.67 12.63
N LYS A 683 31.13 -7.47 11.57
CA LYS A 683 31.92 -7.29 10.35
C LYS A 683 31.02 -6.71 9.25
N LYS A 684 31.46 -5.59 8.66
CA LYS A 684 30.93 -5.17 7.36
C LYS A 684 31.57 -5.99 6.26
N ILE A 685 30.76 -6.42 5.29
CA ILE A 685 31.22 -7.06 4.07
C ILE A 685 30.89 -6.11 2.94
N ASN A 686 31.93 -5.60 2.27
CA ASN A 686 31.80 -4.58 1.21
C ASN A 686 30.92 -3.40 1.67
N ASP A 687 31.23 -2.83 2.85
CA ASP A 687 30.49 -1.73 3.49
C ASP A 687 29.05 -2.02 3.95
N VAL A 688 28.54 -3.24 3.75
CA VAL A 688 27.21 -3.68 4.17
C VAL A 688 27.28 -4.45 5.49
N TRP A 689 26.41 -4.13 6.44
CA TRP A 689 26.22 -4.97 7.63
C TRP A 689 25.44 -6.24 7.28
N VAL A 690 25.94 -7.42 7.66
CA VAL A 690 25.21 -8.67 7.47
C VAL A 690 24.63 -9.17 8.80
N VAL A 691 23.33 -9.39 8.83
CA VAL A 691 22.61 -9.98 9.98
C VAL A 691 22.00 -11.30 9.54
N HIS A 692 22.31 -12.37 10.26
CA HIS A 692 21.79 -13.70 9.97
C HIS A 692 20.48 -13.95 10.72
N ALA A 693 19.53 -14.63 10.08
CA ALA A 693 18.28 -15.10 10.66
C ALA A 693 17.85 -16.39 9.93
N TYR A 694 18.52 -17.51 10.24
CA TYR A 694 18.24 -18.80 9.61
C TYR A 694 18.46 -19.97 10.60
N GLY A 695 18.06 -21.18 10.20
CA GLY A 695 18.25 -22.39 11.03
C GLY A 695 17.10 -22.67 12.01
N HIS A 696 15.87 -22.24 11.68
CA HIS A 696 14.70 -22.32 12.58
C HIS A 696 14.06 -23.71 12.71
N ALA A 697 14.61 -24.74 12.06
CA ALA A 697 14.08 -26.11 12.07
C ALA A 697 12.56 -26.15 11.81
N GLY A 698 11.79 -26.84 12.66
CA GLY A 698 10.33 -26.86 12.59
C GLY A 698 9.63 -25.66 13.24
N GLY A 699 10.37 -24.73 13.85
CA GLY A 699 9.84 -23.63 14.66
C GLY A 699 9.79 -22.27 13.96
N GLY A 700 9.94 -22.19 12.63
CA GLY A 700 10.03 -20.90 11.93
C GLY A 700 8.81 -19.99 12.09
N TYR A 701 7.60 -20.55 12.17
CA TYR A 701 6.37 -19.76 12.39
C TYR A 701 6.22 -19.33 13.85
N GLN A 702 6.38 -20.26 14.80
CA GLN A 702 6.19 -20.01 16.23
C GLN A 702 7.21 -19.03 16.85
N ASN A 703 8.41 -18.89 16.28
CA ASN A 703 9.41 -17.92 16.75
C ASN A 703 9.57 -16.69 15.84
N SER A 704 8.68 -16.55 14.84
CA SER A 704 8.85 -15.58 13.75
C SER A 704 8.93 -14.13 14.25
N ILE A 705 8.03 -13.71 15.15
CA ILE A 705 7.96 -12.34 15.63
C ILE A 705 9.13 -12.05 16.58
N GLY A 706 9.37 -12.92 17.56
CA GLY A 706 10.44 -12.72 18.53
C GLY A 706 11.83 -12.68 17.89
N SER A 707 12.09 -13.57 16.92
CA SER A 707 13.35 -13.56 16.17
C SER A 707 13.48 -12.33 15.26
N ALA A 708 12.41 -11.90 14.60
CA ALA A 708 12.37 -10.67 13.81
C ALA A 708 12.61 -9.40 14.64
N GLU A 709 12.07 -9.33 15.86
CA GLU A 709 12.33 -8.25 16.81
C GLU A 709 13.81 -8.20 17.22
N LYS A 710 14.45 -9.36 17.44
CA LYS A 710 15.90 -9.42 17.67
C LYS A 710 16.69 -8.91 16.46
N VAL A 711 16.36 -9.34 15.24
CA VAL A 711 17.01 -8.81 14.01
C VAL A 711 16.88 -7.30 13.93
N THR A 712 15.69 -6.78 14.18
CA THR A 712 15.40 -5.35 14.15
C THR A 712 16.21 -4.58 15.20
N ARG A 713 16.38 -5.14 16.40
CA ARG A 713 17.23 -4.57 17.46
C ARG A 713 18.70 -4.51 17.04
N LEU A 714 19.24 -5.61 16.49
CA LEU A 714 20.61 -5.68 15.99
C LEU A 714 20.86 -4.63 14.89
N ILE A 715 19.94 -4.51 13.93
CA ILE A 715 20.03 -3.48 12.87
C ILE A 715 19.98 -2.08 13.47
N GLY A 716 19.08 -1.83 14.43
CA GLY A 716 19.00 -0.55 15.14
C GLY A 716 20.31 -0.17 15.83
N GLU A 717 20.94 -1.13 16.54
CA GLU A 717 22.24 -0.95 17.20
C GLU A 717 23.35 -0.62 16.20
N LEU A 718 23.44 -1.38 15.10
CA LEU A 718 24.45 -1.17 14.06
C LEU A 718 24.31 0.16 13.33
N LEU A 719 23.08 0.68 13.25
CA LEU A 719 22.73 1.92 12.52
C LEU A 719 22.49 3.11 13.47
N GLY A 720 22.89 3.02 14.74
CA GLY A 720 22.83 4.12 15.72
C GLY A 720 21.41 4.60 16.03
N SER A 721 20.40 3.75 15.85
CA SER A 721 18.98 4.05 16.06
C SER A 721 18.40 3.15 17.15
N LYS A 722 17.98 3.70 18.29
CA LYS A 722 17.30 2.90 19.33
C LYS A 722 16.01 2.31 18.74
N ALA A 723 15.92 0.97 18.69
CA ALA A 723 14.69 0.29 18.31
C ALA A 723 13.65 0.48 19.42
N ARG A 724 12.57 1.20 19.13
CA ARG A 724 11.36 1.22 19.94
C ARG A 724 10.27 0.56 19.11
N PHE A 725 9.85 -0.62 19.51
CA PHE A 725 8.73 -1.30 18.89
C PHE A 725 7.44 -0.55 19.24
N ARG A 726 6.68 -0.13 18.23
CA ARG A 726 5.25 0.15 18.42
C ARG A 726 4.53 -1.19 18.53
N SER A 727 3.38 -1.22 19.22
CA SER A 727 2.46 -2.34 19.10
C SER A 727 2.20 -2.59 17.60
N MET A 728 2.25 -3.84 17.14
CA MET A 728 1.98 -4.24 15.74
C MET A 728 0.49 -4.10 15.37
N ILE A 729 -0.28 -3.38 16.19
CA ILE A 729 -1.73 -3.31 16.24
C ILE A 729 -2.17 -1.86 16.12
#